data_AF-A0A8S2LAH8-F1
#
_entry.id   AF-A0A8S2LAH8-F1
#
_cell.length_a   1.000
_cell.length_b   1.000
_cell.length_c   1.000
_cell.angle_alpha   90.00
_cell.angle_beta   90.00
_cell.angle_gamma   90.00
#
_symmetry.space_group_name_H-M   'P 1'
#
loop_
_entity.id
_entity.type
_entity.pdbx_description
1 polymer ?
#
loop_
_entity_poly.entity_id
_entity_poly.type
_entity_poly.pdbx_seq_one_letter_code
_entity_poly.pdbx_strand_id
1 'polypeptide(L)'
;NHIIELNEQINNAKSLLQRRETLIQTLEQQIINLKQVKIDSGDTTKLEYENRALQDRLSSFELERTEMKREIEWMQQELEQQKPLSIPTNNESMEQEQQYELAINKSQQRIEELEQAVRESLQITTEREYAMAQQKRKVENLEKQIKTLQNEIEHLRNENNEQSQIMSQLQLELNERKRQYEQRLEEQIKHLDNAFISQQEKILAELSEKDSRIADLEMDRTSSGASNRVNTIEKLNTEKQQLHNQLKELTEIRMKIIQDHMASKQEYDDKEKLVSFSPILDMPRIAILHPDLGIGGAERLIVDIGLALKFHRHDVDIYTNFHDRQRCFDETRNGQLSVFVACSWFPRNIFGRFHALCAYIRFILLAIYVVYIESKHKHYDVFVCDQISACIPVLKRTERPILFYCHYPDQLLAKRESIAKKIYRWPIDVFEVYTTCLADCILVNSAYTKSIFEKYISSKIPVDILYPTIPDRLLSSFSNENERAINFLSINRFERKKDLSLALHSFAYLRKLLNSNSKPIHLYIIGGYDERLRENVEYYQELVELANQLNIDSSLITFVRSFSDEQKCEYLSKAHCILYTPRFEHFGIVPLEAMQAGRPVIATSTGGPLETIIDNQTGFLCDEPLIETFAQRMKKFIDNENLSKQMGEQGKTHVNEKFSFKPFAKKLNEHINEILIRHNNTKNTSLLLFIFAFFMREVIYMTSLELHKSLDNIEKIRHRSYLTDALISAYELDKHNHIRFIQPQLATDNELASAHDRDYIEFLSFISNIDPDDEKLYREQMDVYKIGYECPPFEQLSSFCKWIGGGSITAARYLNRSSNNIAINFFGGWHHAKRSEASGFCYINDIVMAINELRKKFDRICYIDLDLHHGDGIQEAFYCSSKVLTVSLHKYEPGFFPINSGGLNEIGEAWGRGFNINIPLHHGINDNQYLSLFTSLVPKINSSFQPEVFVVQCGADTLFGDPMKSFNLTTKCIMNCVEQIINLNKPILLLGGGGYNIADTARLWTSITSLCLNEKLDNDIPEHEYFVYYGPDFTLETWPGNRTNKNTQEYIEGLLNFVEHNQINIMNSQIL
;
A
#
# COMPACT_ATOMS: atom_id res chain seq x y z
N ASN A 1 -13.01 3.11 41.38
CA ASN A 1 -12.26 3.37 40.13
C ASN A 1 -11.76 4.80 40.09
N HIS A 2 -12.62 5.82 39.99
CA HIS A 2 -12.19 7.22 39.99
C HIS A 2 -11.31 7.63 41.20
N ILE A 3 -11.66 7.25 42.43
CA ILE A 3 -10.82 7.48 43.63
C ILE A 3 -9.47 6.76 43.55
N ILE A 4 -9.41 5.58 42.93
CA ILE A 4 -8.17 4.80 42.79
C ILE A 4 -7.24 5.50 41.79
N GLU A 5 -7.81 5.92 40.67
CA GLU A 5 -7.12 6.65 39.61
C GLU A 5 -6.60 8.02 40.09
N LEU A 6 -7.42 8.77 40.85
CA LEU A 6 -7.01 10.04 41.45
C LEU A 6 -5.89 9.85 42.49
N ASN A 7 -5.92 8.76 43.27
CA ASN A 7 -4.84 8.43 44.20
C ASN A 7 -3.52 8.08 43.48
N GLU A 8 -3.61 7.36 42.36
CA GLU A 8 -2.43 7.02 41.55
C GLU A 8 -1.81 8.27 40.92
N GLN A 9 -2.64 9.19 40.42
CA GLN A 9 -2.21 10.49 39.90
C GLN A 9 -1.53 11.35 40.98
N ILE A 10 -2.09 11.42 42.18
CA ILE A 10 -1.47 12.15 43.32
C ILE A 10 -0.11 11.54 43.70
N ASN A 11 0.01 10.21 43.69
CA ASN A 11 1.27 9.54 44.02
C ASN A 11 2.35 9.78 42.97
N ASN A 12 1.99 9.75 41.69
CA ASN A 12 2.89 10.07 40.59
C ASN A 12 3.35 11.54 40.63
N ALA A 13 2.43 12.48 40.88
CA ALA A 13 2.74 13.89 41.02
C ALA A 13 3.68 14.17 42.22
N LYS A 14 3.47 13.49 43.36
CA LYS A 14 4.38 13.58 44.52
C LYS A 14 5.78 13.05 44.23
N SER A 15 5.89 11.96 43.49
CA SER A 15 7.18 11.39 43.05
C SER A 15 7.94 12.36 42.15
N LEU A 16 7.25 13.02 41.21
CA LEU A 16 7.83 14.04 40.35
C LEU A 16 8.26 15.29 41.14
N LEU A 17 7.43 15.76 42.07
CA LEU A 17 7.78 16.87 42.96
C LEU A 17 9.05 16.56 43.77
N GLN A 18 9.18 15.35 44.31
CA GLN A 18 10.36 14.94 45.08
C GLN A 18 11.64 14.93 44.21
N ARG A 19 11.56 14.47 42.95
CA ARG A 19 12.68 14.54 42.00
C ARG A 19 13.05 16.00 41.70
N ARG A 20 12.06 16.87 41.51
CA ARG A 20 12.28 18.30 41.25
C ARG A 20 12.90 19.01 42.47
N GLU A 21 12.46 18.69 43.69
CA GLU A 21 13.07 19.20 44.93
C GLU A 21 14.54 18.75 45.09
N THR A 22 14.87 17.53 44.68
CA THR A 22 16.26 17.03 44.67
C THR A 22 17.14 17.80 43.67
N LEU A 23 16.59 18.12 42.49
CA LEU A 23 17.30 18.94 41.49
C LEU A 23 17.52 20.38 41.97
N ILE A 24 16.52 20.96 42.64
CA ILE A 24 16.63 22.29 43.27
C ILE A 24 17.76 22.30 44.31
N GLN A 25 17.79 21.33 45.22
CA GLN A 25 18.87 21.20 46.22
C GLN A 25 20.25 21.03 45.57
N THR A 26 20.32 20.29 44.47
CA THR A 26 21.57 20.12 43.71
C THR A 26 22.04 21.44 43.10
N LEU A 27 21.13 22.22 42.52
CA LEU A 27 21.42 23.53 41.96
C LEU A 27 21.82 24.54 43.04
N GLU A 28 21.11 24.57 44.18
CA GLU A 28 21.47 25.39 45.33
C GLU A 28 22.90 25.09 45.83
N GLN A 29 23.24 23.80 45.93
CA GLN A 29 24.59 23.38 46.32
C GLN A 29 25.65 23.77 45.28
N GLN A 30 25.34 23.68 43.98
CA GLN A 30 26.22 24.15 42.90
C GLN A 30 26.46 25.67 42.99
N ILE A 31 25.42 26.45 43.26
CA ILE A 31 25.52 27.90 43.45
C ILE A 31 26.37 28.24 44.69
N ILE A 32 26.21 27.49 45.79
CA ILE A 32 27.04 27.65 47.00
C ILE A 32 28.51 27.34 46.70
N ASN A 33 28.78 26.22 46.01
CA ASN A 33 30.14 25.82 45.64
C ASN A 33 30.79 26.86 44.71
N LEU A 34 30.05 27.40 43.74
CA LEU A 34 30.53 28.46 42.85
C LEU A 34 30.82 29.76 43.58
N LYS A 35 30.00 30.14 44.57
CA LYS A 35 30.26 31.30 45.44
C LYS A 35 31.53 31.10 46.27
N GLN A 36 31.81 29.88 46.73
CA GLN A 36 33.03 29.56 47.47
C GLN A 36 34.27 29.65 46.56
N VAL A 37 34.20 29.09 45.34
CA VAL A 37 35.27 29.17 44.32
C VAL A 37 35.55 30.63 43.93
N LYS A 38 34.52 31.48 43.84
CA LYS A 38 34.66 32.92 43.57
C LYS A 38 35.43 33.66 44.66
N ILE A 39 35.31 33.25 45.93
CA ILE A 39 36.05 33.84 47.05
C ILE A 39 37.56 33.51 46.96
N ASP A 40 37.90 32.34 46.39
CA ASP A 40 39.28 31.83 46.35
C ASP A 40 40.07 32.20 45.06
N SER A 41 39.39 32.44 43.92
CA SER A 41 40.05 32.50 42.59
C SER A 41 40.26 33.90 41.98
N GLY A 42 39.59 34.94 42.47
CA GLY A 42 39.78 36.34 42.01
C GLY A 42 39.28 36.68 40.59
N ASP A 43 38.84 35.71 39.79
CA ASP A 43 38.32 35.90 38.42
C ASP A 43 36.79 36.07 38.44
N THR A 44 36.33 37.32 38.34
CA THR A 44 34.97 37.71 38.76
C THR A 44 33.92 37.59 37.67
N THR A 45 34.25 37.82 36.39
CA THR A 45 33.26 38.00 35.31
C THR A 45 32.66 36.68 34.81
N LYS A 46 33.47 35.64 34.63
CA LYS A 46 33.00 34.33 34.13
C LYS A 46 32.15 33.59 35.18
N LEU A 47 32.60 33.62 36.43
CA LEU A 47 31.87 33.02 37.56
C LEU A 47 30.56 33.76 37.86
N GLU A 48 30.47 35.06 37.57
CA GLU A 48 29.22 35.83 37.68
C GLU A 48 28.18 35.42 36.62
N TYR A 49 28.61 35.18 35.39
CA TYR A 49 27.72 34.72 34.33
C TYR A 49 27.18 33.31 34.62
N GLU A 50 28.06 32.37 35.01
CA GLU A 50 27.65 31.02 35.39
C GLU A 50 26.73 31.00 36.62
N ASN A 51 26.99 31.85 37.62
CA ASN A 51 26.10 32.00 38.78
C ASN A 51 24.74 32.59 38.40
N ARG A 52 24.69 33.57 37.48
CA ARG A 52 23.40 34.14 37.01
C ARG A 52 22.59 33.09 36.25
N ALA A 53 23.21 32.34 35.34
CA ALA A 53 22.55 31.26 34.61
C ALA A 53 21.98 30.16 35.54
N LEU A 54 22.71 29.80 36.60
CA LEU A 54 22.21 28.85 37.59
C LEU A 54 21.09 29.44 38.47
N GLN A 55 21.14 30.73 38.80
CA GLN A 55 20.06 31.40 39.55
C GLN A 55 18.77 31.54 38.73
N ASP A 56 18.87 31.80 37.43
CA ASP A 56 17.71 31.85 36.54
C ASP A 56 17.07 30.46 36.42
N ARG A 57 17.91 29.42 36.31
CA ARG A 57 17.45 28.02 36.27
C ARG A 57 16.84 27.57 37.61
N LEU A 58 17.40 28.01 38.74
CA LEU A 58 16.84 27.77 40.07
C LEU A 58 15.46 28.45 40.19
N SER A 59 15.35 29.71 39.79
CA SER A 59 14.09 30.47 39.86
C SER A 59 12.98 29.82 39.02
N SER A 60 13.33 29.35 37.82
CA SER A 60 12.42 28.57 36.97
C SER A 60 11.94 27.29 37.65
N PHE A 61 12.84 26.52 38.27
CA PHE A 61 12.48 25.29 38.96
C PHE A 61 11.69 25.53 40.26
N GLU A 62 11.93 26.63 40.98
CA GLU A 62 11.16 27.01 42.15
C GLU A 62 9.72 27.42 41.82
N LEU A 63 9.52 28.07 40.67
CA LEU A 63 8.19 28.37 40.14
C LEU A 63 7.44 27.06 39.82
N GLU A 64 8.07 26.16 39.06
CA GLU A 64 7.52 24.84 38.76
C GLU A 64 7.19 24.03 40.02
N ARG A 65 8.07 24.05 41.04
CA ARG A 65 7.81 23.41 42.35
C ARG A 65 6.54 23.95 43.00
N THR A 66 6.32 25.27 42.90
CA THR A 66 5.17 25.93 43.51
C THR A 66 3.87 25.57 42.79
N GLU A 67 3.91 25.48 41.47
CA GLU A 67 2.77 25.07 40.65
C GLU A 67 2.41 23.59 40.89
N MET A 68 3.39 22.69 40.89
CA MET A 68 3.18 21.28 41.23
C MET A 68 2.58 21.08 42.63
N LYS A 69 3.01 21.89 43.63
CA LYS A 69 2.43 21.84 44.98
C LYS A 69 0.97 22.25 44.99
N ARG A 70 0.60 23.31 44.27
CA ARG A 70 -0.80 23.75 44.14
C ARG A 70 -1.66 22.72 43.45
N GLU A 71 -1.14 22.07 42.42
CA GLU A 71 -1.84 21.02 41.67
C GLU A 71 -2.07 19.77 42.54
N ILE A 72 -1.06 19.36 43.32
CA ILE A 72 -1.19 18.27 44.30
C ILE A 72 -2.19 18.62 45.40
N GLU A 73 -2.18 19.85 45.92
CA GLU A 73 -3.16 20.33 46.90
C GLU A 73 -4.58 20.33 46.33
N TRP A 74 -4.75 20.77 45.08
CA TRP A 74 -6.04 20.76 44.40
C TRP A 74 -6.58 19.33 44.22
N MET A 75 -5.77 18.41 43.72
CA MET A 75 -6.15 16.99 43.58
C MET A 75 -6.46 16.34 44.95
N GLN A 76 -5.75 16.71 46.01
CA GLN A 76 -6.03 16.24 47.37
C GLN A 76 -7.35 16.78 47.91
N GLN A 77 -7.69 18.04 47.65
CA GLN A 77 -8.98 18.62 48.03
C GLN A 77 -10.13 17.95 47.28
N GLU A 78 -9.94 17.64 45.99
CA GLU A 78 -10.92 16.88 45.21
C GLU A 78 -11.11 15.45 45.75
N LEU A 79 -10.02 14.79 46.13
CA LEU A 79 -10.06 13.49 46.81
C LEU A 79 -10.78 13.55 48.16
N GLU A 80 -10.59 14.62 48.93
CA GLU A 80 -11.26 14.83 50.23
C GLU A 80 -12.76 15.13 50.06
N GLN A 81 -13.15 15.88 49.03
CA GLN A 81 -14.57 16.14 48.71
C GLN A 81 -15.32 14.87 48.28
N GLN A 82 -14.59 13.86 47.79
CA GLN A 82 -15.16 12.57 47.41
C GLN A 82 -15.08 11.48 48.49
N LYS A 83 -14.51 11.79 49.68
CA LYS A 83 -14.58 10.88 50.83
C LYS A 83 -15.94 11.01 51.54
N PRO A 84 -16.68 9.91 51.77
CA PRO A 84 -17.89 9.96 52.59
C PRO A 84 -17.56 10.38 54.04
N LEU A 85 -18.38 11.26 54.61
CA LEU A 85 -18.39 11.61 56.03
C LEU A 85 -18.40 10.33 56.89
N SER A 86 -17.50 10.27 57.87
CA SER A 86 -17.40 9.18 58.84
C SER A 86 -18.66 9.04 59.69
N ILE A 87 -19.15 7.81 59.83
CA ILE A 87 -20.06 7.41 60.92
C ILE A 87 -19.18 6.77 62.02
N PRO A 88 -19.34 7.15 63.30
CA PRO A 88 -18.57 6.56 64.39
C PRO A 88 -19.09 5.17 64.79
N THR A 89 -18.12 4.30 65.06
CA THR A 89 -18.07 3.09 65.90
C THR A 89 -19.33 2.67 66.67
N ASN A 90 -19.76 1.40 66.53
CA ASN A 90 -19.46 0.33 67.51
C ASN A 90 -20.16 -1.02 67.22
N ASN A 91 -19.35 -2.08 67.29
CA ASN A 91 -19.52 -3.39 67.96
C ASN A 91 -20.76 -4.30 67.80
N GLU A 92 -20.42 -5.60 67.74
CA GLU A 92 -21.20 -6.82 68.07
C GLU A 92 -22.19 -7.31 66.99
N SER A 93 -22.34 -8.60 66.66
CA SER A 93 -21.62 -9.85 66.93
C SER A 93 -22.40 -10.94 66.15
N MET A 94 -21.73 -11.65 65.24
CA MET A 94 -21.83 -13.09 64.87
C MET A 94 -23.14 -13.93 64.97
N GLU A 95 -24.34 -13.37 65.10
CA GLU A 95 -25.61 -14.14 65.16
C GLU A 95 -26.62 -13.83 64.02
N GLN A 96 -26.32 -12.88 63.13
CA GLN A 96 -27.15 -12.58 61.96
C GLN A 96 -26.90 -13.48 60.74
N GLU A 97 -25.78 -14.19 60.72
CA GLU A 97 -25.29 -14.94 59.54
C GLU A 97 -26.12 -16.20 59.24
N GLN A 98 -26.80 -16.78 60.24
CA GLN A 98 -27.66 -17.97 60.06
C GLN A 98 -29.11 -17.65 59.60
N GLN A 99 -29.55 -16.38 59.66
CA GLN A 99 -30.87 -16.00 59.14
C GLN A 99 -30.87 -15.70 57.63
N TYR A 100 -29.71 -15.36 57.05
CA TYR A 100 -29.56 -15.08 55.62
C TYR A 100 -29.60 -16.34 54.74
N GLU A 101 -29.05 -17.47 55.19
CA GLU A 101 -29.10 -18.74 54.42
C GLU A 101 -30.53 -19.28 54.23
N LEU A 102 -31.41 -19.10 55.22
CA LEU A 102 -32.80 -19.58 55.16
C LEU A 102 -33.66 -18.76 54.18
N ALA A 103 -33.31 -17.48 53.97
CA ALA A 103 -33.97 -16.59 53.02
C ALA A 103 -33.60 -16.92 51.55
N ILE A 104 -32.38 -17.41 51.32
CA ILE A 104 -31.88 -17.80 50.00
C ILE A 104 -32.63 -19.02 49.46
N ASN A 105 -32.84 -20.06 50.28
CA ASN A 105 -33.53 -21.29 49.85
C ASN A 105 -35.02 -21.07 49.53
N LYS A 106 -35.72 -20.21 50.28
CA LYS A 106 -37.12 -19.85 49.98
C LYS A 106 -37.28 -19.07 48.67
N SER A 107 -36.25 -18.34 48.26
CA SER A 107 -36.27 -17.54 47.04
C SER A 107 -36.12 -18.42 45.79
N GLN A 108 -35.37 -19.51 45.86
CA GLN A 108 -35.18 -20.45 44.74
C GLN A 108 -36.47 -21.21 44.37
N GLN A 109 -37.24 -21.68 45.36
CA GLN A 109 -38.48 -22.42 45.11
C GLN A 109 -39.59 -21.56 44.48
N ARG A 110 -39.58 -20.24 44.74
CA ARG A 110 -40.56 -19.29 44.20
C ARG A 110 -40.31 -18.97 42.73
N ILE A 111 -39.09 -19.14 42.25
CA ILE A 111 -38.70 -18.87 40.86
C ILE A 111 -39.28 -19.94 39.92
N GLU A 112 -39.24 -21.22 40.30
CA GLU A 112 -39.76 -22.32 39.48
C GLU A 112 -41.29 -22.23 39.27
N GLU A 113 -42.06 -21.81 40.28
CA GLU A 113 -43.52 -21.63 40.19
C GLU A 113 -43.91 -20.50 39.22
N LEU A 114 -43.09 -19.44 39.14
CA LEU A 114 -43.35 -18.28 38.29
C LEU A 114 -43.07 -18.57 36.81
N GLU A 115 -42.09 -19.41 36.49
CA GLU A 115 -41.76 -19.82 35.12
C GLU A 115 -42.87 -20.64 34.45
N GLN A 116 -43.66 -21.39 35.22
CA GLN A 116 -44.79 -22.15 34.71
C GLN A 116 -46.01 -21.26 34.40
N ALA A 117 -46.30 -20.27 35.25
CA ALA A 117 -47.41 -19.33 35.06
C ALA A 117 -47.22 -18.40 33.84
N VAL A 118 -45.96 -18.10 33.49
CA VAL A 118 -45.62 -17.26 32.31
C VAL A 118 -45.90 -17.98 30.99
N ARG A 119 -45.79 -19.31 30.93
CA ARG A 119 -46.06 -20.09 29.72
C ARG A 119 -47.55 -20.14 29.35
N GLU A 120 -48.43 -20.09 30.34
CA GLU A 120 -49.88 -20.23 30.13
C GLU A 120 -50.56 -18.89 29.80
N SER A 121 -50.00 -17.77 30.26
CA SER A 121 -50.60 -16.44 30.08
C SER A 121 -50.38 -15.80 28.70
N LEU A 122 -49.52 -16.36 27.85
CA LEU A 122 -49.13 -15.74 26.57
C LEU A 122 -50.12 -15.96 25.42
N GLN A 123 -51.23 -16.68 25.63
CA GLN A 123 -52.00 -17.24 24.51
C GLN A 123 -53.15 -16.39 23.94
N ILE A 124 -53.71 -15.37 24.61
CA ILE A 124 -54.88 -14.66 24.01
C ILE A 124 -54.88 -13.15 24.26
N THR A 125 -54.86 -12.43 23.14
CA THR A 125 -54.69 -10.99 22.93
C THR A 125 -56.02 -10.21 23.00
N THR A 126 -55.91 -8.87 23.14
CA THR A 126 -56.91 -7.77 23.10
C THR A 126 -57.59 -7.50 24.45
N GLU A 127 -57.58 -6.29 25.02
CA GLU A 127 -58.01 -5.02 24.41
C GLU A 127 -57.20 -3.78 24.89
N ARG A 128 -56.14 -3.51 24.12
CA ARG A 128 -55.71 -2.24 23.48
C ARG A 128 -55.47 -0.90 24.18
N GLU A 129 -55.84 -0.61 25.43
CA GLU A 129 -55.50 0.72 26.00
C GLU A 129 -54.48 0.69 27.16
N TYR A 130 -54.24 -0.47 27.75
CA TYR A 130 -53.09 -0.71 28.64
C TYR A 130 -51.79 -1.06 27.86
N ALA A 131 -51.95 -1.49 26.61
CA ALA A 131 -50.88 -1.98 25.75
C ALA A 131 -49.86 -0.89 25.38
N MET A 132 -50.28 0.36 25.09
CA MET A 132 -49.33 1.43 24.73
C MET A 132 -48.45 1.89 25.90
N ALA A 133 -48.97 1.89 27.14
CA ALA A 133 -48.19 2.27 28.33
C ALA A 133 -47.21 1.17 28.78
N GLN A 134 -47.58 -0.11 28.60
CA GLN A 134 -46.65 -1.22 28.77
C GLN A 134 -45.66 -1.38 27.61
N GLN A 135 -46.04 -1.06 26.35
CA GLN A 135 -45.12 -1.07 25.21
C GLN A 135 -44.00 -0.04 25.43
N LYS A 136 -44.34 1.15 25.93
CA LYS A 136 -43.38 2.21 26.22
C LYS A 136 -42.39 1.83 27.33
N ARG A 137 -42.88 1.21 28.41
CA ARG A 137 -42.01 0.66 29.47
C ARG A 137 -41.21 -0.56 29.01
N LYS A 138 -41.74 -1.38 28.10
CA LYS A 138 -41.00 -2.49 27.46
C LYS A 138 -39.90 -1.98 26.54
N VAL A 139 -40.15 -0.92 25.77
CA VAL A 139 -39.12 -0.27 24.95
C VAL A 139 -38.03 0.32 25.85
N GLU A 140 -38.39 1.06 26.89
CA GLU A 140 -37.41 1.62 27.85
C GLU A 140 -36.60 0.53 28.58
N ASN A 141 -37.22 -0.61 28.90
CA ASN A 141 -36.52 -1.72 29.57
C ASN A 141 -35.70 -2.57 28.59
N LEU A 142 -36.14 -2.70 27.32
CA LEU A 142 -35.37 -3.31 26.24
C LEU A 142 -34.18 -2.44 25.86
N GLU A 143 -34.32 -1.11 25.85
CA GLU A 143 -33.20 -0.18 25.67
C GLU A 143 -32.18 -0.32 26.81
N LYS A 144 -32.65 -0.49 28.05
CA LYS A 144 -31.79 -0.78 29.20
C LYS A 144 -31.08 -2.13 29.07
N GLN A 145 -31.78 -3.18 28.65
CA GLN A 145 -31.20 -4.51 28.44
C GLN A 145 -30.25 -4.56 27.26
N ILE A 146 -30.57 -3.86 26.15
CA ILE A 146 -29.66 -3.70 25.01
C ILE A 146 -28.41 -2.96 25.48
N LYS A 147 -28.53 -1.93 26.31
CA LYS A 147 -27.38 -1.20 26.85
C LYS A 147 -26.54 -2.07 27.80
N THR A 148 -27.17 -2.91 28.61
CA THR A 148 -26.46 -3.87 29.47
C THR A 148 -25.77 -4.97 28.64
N LEU A 149 -26.44 -5.52 27.62
CA LEU A 149 -25.87 -6.51 26.71
C LEU A 149 -24.81 -5.90 25.78
N GLN A 150 -24.93 -4.63 25.38
CA GLN A 150 -23.89 -3.89 24.67
C GLN A 150 -22.68 -3.70 25.57
N ASN A 151 -22.88 -3.34 26.84
CA ASN A 151 -21.80 -3.24 27.81
C ASN A 151 -21.18 -4.60 28.14
N GLU A 152 -21.94 -5.71 28.16
CA GLU A 152 -21.41 -7.07 28.33
C GLU A 152 -20.73 -7.57 27.06
N ILE A 153 -21.23 -7.26 25.86
CA ILE A 153 -20.56 -7.53 24.58
C ILE A 153 -19.30 -6.68 24.47
N GLU A 154 -19.31 -5.45 24.95
CA GLU A 154 -18.16 -4.54 24.98
C GLU A 154 -17.17 -4.97 26.05
N HIS A 155 -17.62 -5.49 27.20
CA HIS A 155 -16.76 -6.12 28.20
C HIS A 155 -16.17 -7.44 27.70
N LEU A 156 -16.96 -8.30 27.04
CA LEU A 156 -16.48 -9.54 26.41
C LEU A 156 -15.62 -9.25 25.18
N ARG A 157 -15.89 -8.18 24.42
CA ARG A 157 -15.03 -7.66 23.35
C ARG A 157 -13.77 -7.05 23.93
N ASN A 158 -13.81 -6.42 25.10
CA ASN A 158 -12.66 -5.85 25.77
C ASN A 158 -11.82 -6.93 26.45
N GLU A 159 -12.40 -7.99 27.01
CA GLU A 159 -11.69 -9.18 27.48
C GLU A 159 -11.12 -9.99 26.30
N ASN A 160 -11.85 -10.09 25.18
CA ASN A 160 -11.36 -10.71 23.95
C ASN A 160 -10.35 -9.81 23.21
N ASN A 161 -10.44 -8.47 23.35
CA ASN A 161 -9.46 -7.51 22.84
C ASN A 161 -8.24 -7.44 23.74
N GLU A 162 -8.35 -7.59 25.07
CA GLU A 162 -7.22 -7.73 25.98
C GLU A 162 -6.54 -9.08 25.75
N GLN A 163 -7.29 -10.18 25.57
CA GLN A 163 -6.71 -11.46 25.14
C GLN A 163 -6.12 -11.39 23.73
N SER A 164 -6.73 -10.66 22.80
CA SER A 164 -6.21 -10.49 21.43
C SER A 164 -5.04 -9.49 21.37
N GLN A 165 -4.97 -8.51 22.28
CA GLN A 165 -3.85 -7.59 22.44
C GLN A 165 -2.69 -8.30 23.13
N ILE A 166 -2.92 -9.07 24.21
CA ILE A 166 -1.91 -9.91 24.86
C ILE A 166 -1.41 -10.98 23.89
N MET A 167 -2.28 -11.64 23.11
CA MET A 167 -1.88 -12.58 22.06
C MET A 167 -1.15 -11.90 20.90
N SER A 168 -1.54 -10.69 20.48
CA SER A 168 -0.84 -9.93 19.45
C SER A 168 0.53 -9.44 19.94
N GLN A 169 0.66 -9.04 21.21
CA GLN A 169 1.92 -8.64 21.84
C GLN A 169 2.85 -9.85 22.00
N LEU A 170 2.31 -10.99 22.46
CA LEU A 170 3.02 -12.26 22.51
C LEU A 170 3.44 -12.74 21.11
N GLN A 171 2.58 -12.60 20.09
CA GLN A 171 2.91 -12.95 18.71
C GLN A 171 4.00 -12.02 18.14
N LEU A 172 3.96 -10.72 18.47
CA LEU A 172 4.97 -9.75 18.06
C LEU A 172 6.32 -10.04 18.74
N GLU A 173 6.33 -10.32 20.05
CA GLU A 173 7.52 -10.75 20.79
C GLU A 173 8.06 -12.09 20.26
N LEU A 174 7.19 -13.04 19.91
CA LEU A 174 7.59 -14.33 19.33
C LEU A 174 8.21 -14.13 17.94
N ASN A 175 7.64 -13.25 17.12
CA ASN A 175 8.14 -12.91 15.79
C ASN A 175 9.47 -12.14 15.83
N GLU A 176 9.64 -11.22 16.78
CA GLU A 176 10.93 -10.54 17.01
C GLU A 176 12.00 -11.51 17.52
N ARG A 177 11.68 -12.38 18.49
CA ARG A 177 12.61 -13.43 18.93
C ARG A 177 12.95 -14.41 17.80
N LYS A 178 12.00 -14.74 16.91
CA LYS A 178 12.22 -15.55 15.70
C LYS A 178 13.17 -14.84 14.75
N ARG A 179 12.96 -13.56 14.44
CA ARG A 179 13.82 -12.77 13.54
C ARG A 179 15.24 -12.61 14.10
N GLN A 180 15.38 -12.41 15.40
CA GLN A 180 16.69 -12.37 16.08
C GLN A 180 17.39 -13.74 16.08
N TYR A 181 16.64 -14.83 16.20
CA TYR A 181 17.19 -16.18 16.11
C TYR A 181 17.62 -16.52 14.68
N GLU A 182 16.81 -16.21 13.68
CA GLU A 182 17.12 -16.39 12.24
C GLU A 182 18.35 -15.57 11.81
N GLN A 183 18.45 -14.31 12.23
CA GLN A 183 19.65 -13.50 11.96
C GLN A 183 20.91 -14.07 12.60
N ARG A 184 20.85 -14.51 13.87
CA ARG A 184 22.02 -15.15 14.52
C ARG A 184 22.39 -16.46 13.82
N LEU A 185 21.41 -17.21 13.34
CA LEU A 185 21.62 -18.46 12.62
C LEU A 185 22.25 -18.21 11.24
N GLU A 186 21.77 -17.22 10.48
CA GLU A 186 22.36 -16.81 9.19
C GLU A 186 23.79 -16.29 9.35
N GLU A 187 24.07 -15.50 10.39
CA GLU A 187 25.43 -15.03 10.69
C GLU A 187 26.37 -16.18 11.04
N GLN A 188 25.91 -17.16 11.85
CA GLN A 188 26.68 -18.36 12.16
C GLN A 188 26.95 -19.22 10.92
N ILE A 189 25.95 -19.38 10.04
CA ILE A 189 26.09 -20.10 8.77
C ILE A 189 27.11 -19.41 7.88
N LYS A 190 27.03 -18.09 7.73
CA LYS A 190 27.97 -17.31 6.92
C LYS A 190 29.40 -17.41 7.46
N HIS A 191 29.57 -17.41 8.77
CA HIS A 191 30.87 -17.57 9.41
C HIS A 191 31.44 -19.00 9.22
N LEU A 192 30.59 -20.03 9.30
CA LEU A 192 30.97 -21.43 9.06
C LEU A 192 31.30 -21.69 7.59
N ASP A 193 30.50 -21.19 6.66
CA ASP A 193 30.74 -21.32 5.21
C ASP A 193 32.03 -20.59 4.80
N ASN A 194 32.30 -19.40 5.35
CA ASN A 194 33.55 -18.68 5.07
C ASN A 194 34.79 -19.44 5.60
N ALA A 195 34.71 -20.01 6.80
CA ALA A 195 35.78 -20.83 7.35
C ALA A 195 35.99 -22.11 6.51
N PHE A 196 34.91 -22.72 6.03
CA PHE A 196 34.93 -23.90 5.18
C PHE A 196 35.56 -23.62 3.82
N ILE A 197 35.14 -22.55 3.15
CA ILE A 197 35.68 -22.10 1.86
C ILE A 197 37.18 -21.84 1.98
N SER A 198 37.60 -21.14 3.03
CA SER A 198 39.03 -20.86 3.28
C SER A 198 39.86 -22.14 3.43
N GLN A 199 39.33 -23.14 4.14
CA GLN A 199 40.03 -24.41 4.35
C GLN A 199 40.03 -25.29 3.09
N GLN A 200 38.94 -25.25 2.30
CA GLN A 200 38.85 -25.92 1.01
C GLN A 200 39.84 -25.34 -0.01
N GLU A 201 39.95 -24.01 -0.10
CA GLU A 201 40.91 -23.34 -0.98
C GLU A 201 42.36 -23.71 -0.64
N LYS A 202 42.69 -23.81 0.65
CA LYS A 202 44.02 -24.22 1.10
C LYS A 202 44.38 -25.65 0.66
N ILE A 203 43.44 -26.59 0.81
CA ILE A 203 43.64 -27.99 0.39
C ILE A 203 43.77 -28.08 -1.13
N LEU A 204 42.96 -27.33 -1.89
CA LEU A 204 43.05 -27.29 -3.35
C LEU A 204 44.38 -26.69 -3.85
N ALA A 205 44.90 -25.67 -3.18
CA ALA A 205 46.21 -25.10 -3.48
C ALA A 205 47.35 -26.12 -3.25
N GLU A 206 47.34 -26.84 -2.12
CA GLU A 206 48.33 -27.89 -1.83
C GLU A 206 48.25 -29.07 -2.81
N LEU A 207 47.04 -29.43 -3.25
CA LEU A 207 46.85 -30.44 -4.30
C LEU A 207 47.46 -29.99 -5.64
N SER A 208 47.23 -28.73 -6.02
CA SER A 208 47.79 -28.17 -7.24
C SER A 208 49.33 -28.13 -7.20
N GLU A 209 49.93 -27.76 -6.07
CA GLU A 209 51.39 -27.73 -5.92
C GLU A 209 52.01 -29.13 -6.08
N LYS A 210 51.36 -30.15 -5.47
CA LYS A 210 51.81 -31.55 -5.59
C LYS A 210 51.66 -32.07 -7.02
N ASP A 211 50.59 -31.71 -7.73
CA ASP A 211 50.38 -32.09 -9.13
C ASP A 211 51.43 -31.49 -10.07
N SER A 212 51.78 -30.21 -9.89
CA SER A 212 52.89 -29.60 -10.62
C SER A 212 54.22 -30.31 -10.35
N ARG A 213 54.49 -30.66 -9.08
CA ARG A 213 55.73 -31.31 -8.68
C ARG A 213 55.86 -32.76 -9.18
N ILE A 214 54.73 -33.48 -9.28
CA ILE A 214 54.70 -34.80 -9.92
C ILE A 214 54.96 -34.66 -11.43
N ALA A 215 54.32 -33.70 -12.10
CA ALA A 215 54.52 -33.47 -13.54
C ALA A 215 55.99 -33.13 -13.87
N ASP A 216 56.64 -32.29 -13.05
CA ASP A 216 58.06 -31.95 -13.20
C ASP A 216 58.97 -33.19 -13.05
N LEU A 217 58.67 -34.05 -12.07
CA LEU A 217 59.42 -35.29 -11.84
C LEU A 217 59.19 -36.34 -12.94
N GLU A 218 58.03 -36.35 -13.59
CA GLU A 218 57.74 -37.22 -14.73
C GLU A 218 58.41 -36.76 -16.04
N MET A 219 58.68 -35.45 -16.18
CA MET A 219 59.34 -34.86 -17.34
C MET A 219 60.87 -34.97 -17.33
N ASP A 220 61.51 -35.09 -16.17
CA ASP A 220 62.97 -35.23 -16.06
C ASP A 220 63.44 -36.62 -16.53
N ARG A 221 64.31 -36.70 -17.55
CA ARG A 221 64.76 -37.97 -18.20
C ARG A 221 66.25 -38.27 -18.01
N THR A 222 66.84 -37.84 -16.90
CA THR A 222 68.23 -38.17 -16.58
C THR A 222 68.37 -39.53 -15.88
N SER A 223 69.38 -40.32 -16.27
CA SER A 223 69.52 -41.76 -15.93
C SER A 223 70.13 -42.05 -14.56
N SER A 224 70.57 -41.03 -13.81
CA SER A 224 71.13 -41.19 -12.45
C SER A 224 70.09 -40.83 -11.38
N GLY A 225 69.31 -41.81 -10.94
CA GLY A 225 68.39 -41.63 -9.80
C GLY A 225 66.98 -42.22 -9.93
N ALA A 226 66.72 -43.05 -10.95
CA ALA A 226 65.38 -43.57 -11.28
C ALA A 226 64.64 -44.20 -10.08
N SER A 227 65.34 -44.95 -9.21
CA SER A 227 64.72 -45.60 -8.04
C SER A 227 64.24 -44.60 -6.97
N ASN A 228 65.02 -43.54 -6.67
CA ASN A 228 64.62 -42.50 -5.72
C ASN A 228 63.45 -41.66 -6.24
N ARG A 229 63.38 -41.45 -7.56
CA ARG A 229 62.29 -40.68 -8.18
C ARG A 229 60.95 -41.41 -8.11
N VAL A 230 60.93 -42.70 -8.41
CA VAL A 230 59.72 -43.53 -8.30
C VAL A 230 59.21 -43.53 -6.85
N ASN A 231 60.09 -43.73 -5.87
CA ASN A 231 59.72 -43.68 -4.46
C ASN A 231 59.17 -42.30 -4.04
N THR A 232 59.69 -41.21 -4.61
CA THR A 232 59.22 -39.84 -4.31
C THR A 232 57.86 -39.55 -4.94
N ILE A 233 57.62 -39.99 -6.17
CA ILE A 233 56.31 -39.88 -6.84
C ILE A 233 55.26 -40.71 -6.10
N GLU A 234 55.61 -41.93 -5.68
CA GLU A 234 54.70 -42.80 -4.92
C GLU A 234 54.33 -42.20 -3.56
N LYS A 235 55.30 -41.56 -2.88
CA LYS A 235 55.04 -40.79 -1.65
C LYS A 235 54.11 -39.60 -1.90
N LEU A 236 54.35 -38.80 -2.95
CA LEU A 236 53.50 -37.64 -3.28
C LEU A 236 52.08 -38.05 -3.68
N ASN A 237 51.91 -39.16 -4.41
CA ASN A 237 50.59 -39.71 -4.73
C ASN A 237 49.85 -40.19 -3.47
N THR A 238 50.56 -40.78 -2.50
CA THR A 238 49.97 -41.19 -1.22
C THR A 238 49.49 -39.97 -0.42
N GLU A 239 50.28 -38.90 -0.37
CA GLU A 239 49.89 -37.63 0.27
C GLU A 239 48.71 -36.96 -0.46
N LYS A 240 48.67 -37.01 -1.78
CA LYS A 240 47.54 -36.52 -2.60
C LYS A 240 46.24 -37.27 -2.29
N GLN A 241 46.33 -38.59 -2.09
CA GLN A 241 45.19 -39.42 -1.69
C GLN A 241 44.66 -39.04 -0.31
N GLN A 242 45.55 -38.72 0.64
CA GLN A 242 45.16 -38.23 1.98
C GLN A 242 44.44 -36.88 1.91
N LEU A 243 44.94 -35.93 1.12
CA LEU A 243 44.29 -34.62 0.93
C LEU A 243 42.91 -34.74 0.25
N HIS A 244 42.74 -35.64 -0.73
CA HIS A 244 41.43 -35.93 -1.33
C HIS A 244 40.43 -36.51 -0.32
N ASN A 245 40.90 -37.40 0.57
CA ASN A 245 40.05 -37.95 1.62
C ASN A 245 39.63 -36.87 2.64
N GLN A 246 40.54 -35.96 3.02
CA GLN A 246 40.22 -34.83 3.90
C GLN A 246 39.19 -33.88 3.25
N LEU A 247 39.30 -33.60 1.95
CA LEU A 247 38.35 -32.78 1.22
C LEU A 247 36.95 -33.42 1.17
N LYS A 248 36.91 -34.75 0.99
CA LYS A 248 35.66 -35.52 1.00
C LYS A 248 35.00 -35.49 2.38
N GLU A 249 35.77 -35.71 3.44
CA GLU A 249 35.29 -35.68 4.83
C GLU A 249 34.75 -34.29 5.21
N LEU A 250 35.46 -33.21 4.85
CA LEU A 250 34.97 -31.84 4.98
C LEU A 250 33.62 -31.64 4.27
N THR A 251 33.49 -32.10 3.02
CA THR A 251 32.25 -31.95 2.24
C THR A 251 31.09 -32.71 2.86
N GLU A 252 31.34 -33.91 3.40
CA GLU A 252 30.34 -34.71 4.11
C GLU A 252 29.89 -34.05 5.42
N ILE A 253 30.81 -33.47 6.20
CA ILE A 253 30.49 -32.70 7.41
C ILE A 253 29.61 -31.50 7.07
N ARG A 254 29.93 -30.76 6.00
CA ARG A 254 29.13 -29.60 5.55
C ARG A 254 27.70 -30.01 5.17
N MET A 255 27.55 -31.10 4.41
CA MET A 255 26.23 -31.60 4.02
C MET A 255 25.41 -32.05 5.23
N LYS A 256 26.04 -32.66 6.23
CA LYS A 256 25.39 -33.08 7.46
C LYS A 256 24.89 -31.89 8.29
N ILE A 257 25.69 -30.84 8.43
CA ILE A 257 25.29 -29.60 9.14
C ILE A 257 24.08 -28.93 8.45
N ILE A 258 24.07 -28.90 7.11
CA ILE A 258 22.95 -28.35 6.33
C ILE A 258 21.68 -29.19 6.52
N GLN A 259 21.80 -30.52 6.52
CA GLN A 259 20.66 -31.42 6.73
C GLN A 259 20.06 -31.31 8.14
N ASP A 260 20.90 -31.27 9.19
CA ASP A 260 20.45 -31.12 10.57
C ASP A 260 19.77 -29.74 10.79
N HIS A 261 20.18 -28.71 10.04
CA HIS A 261 19.54 -27.38 10.06
C HIS A 261 18.22 -27.31 9.30
N MET A 262 18.10 -28.00 8.16
CA MET A 262 16.81 -28.06 7.45
C MET A 262 15.75 -28.78 8.27
N ALA A 263 16.14 -29.80 9.04
CA ALA A 263 15.25 -30.52 9.94
C ALA A 263 14.74 -29.63 11.10
N SER A 264 15.59 -28.79 11.70
CA SER A 264 15.18 -27.91 12.81
C SER A 264 14.27 -26.76 12.34
N LYS A 265 14.48 -26.23 11.13
CA LYS A 265 13.60 -25.23 10.51
C LYS A 265 12.19 -25.80 10.25
N GLN A 266 12.12 -27.04 9.78
CA GLN A 266 10.86 -27.71 9.49
C GLN A 266 10.06 -28.06 10.75
N GLU A 267 10.73 -28.42 11.85
CA GLU A 267 10.09 -28.65 13.16
C GLU A 267 9.52 -27.36 13.79
N TYR A 268 10.09 -26.20 13.46
CA TYR A 268 9.61 -24.89 13.92
C TYR A 268 8.44 -24.37 13.07
N ASP A 269 8.48 -24.55 11.74
CA ASP A 269 7.38 -24.22 10.81
C ASP A 269 6.12 -25.07 11.08
N ASP A 270 6.29 -26.32 11.53
CA ASP A 270 5.16 -27.17 11.92
C ASP A 270 4.51 -26.76 13.26
N LYS A 271 5.24 -26.06 14.14
CA LYS A 271 4.70 -25.46 15.37
C LYS A 271 3.98 -24.12 15.11
N GLU A 272 4.36 -23.40 14.06
CA GLU A 272 3.73 -22.12 13.64
C GLU A 272 2.30 -22.31 13.08
N LYS A 273 2.02 -23.46 12.43
CA LYS A 273 0.67 -23.81 11.93
C LYS A 273 -0.40 -23.88 13.02
N LEU A 274 -0.01 -24.05 14.28
CA LEU A 274 -0.94 -24.17 15.41
C LEU A 274 -1.38 -22.83 16.02
N VAL A 275 -0.77 -21.68 15.66
CA VAL A 275 -0.92 -20.43 16.44
C VAL A 275 -1.39 -19.20 15.63
N SER A 276 -1.57 -19.26 14.30
CA SER A 276 -1.98 -18.07 13.53
C SER A 276 -3.50 -17.78 13.55
N PHE A 277 -3.93 -16.84 14.41
CA PHE A 277 -5.22 -16.14 14.31
C PHE A 277 -4.96 -14.63 14.14
N SER A 278 -5.48 -14.04 13.05
CA SER A 278 -5.39 -12.60 12.71
C SER A 278 -6.63 -11.84 13.24
N PRO A 279 -6.54 -10.52 13.54
CA PRO A 279 -7.67 -9.73 14.05
C PRO A 279 -8.72 -9.49 12.97
N ILE A 280 -9.99 -9.49 13.37
CA ILE A 280 -11.19 -9.44 12.51
C ILE A 280 -11.50 -7.98 12.14
N LEU A 281 -11.18 -7.57 10.91
CA LEU A 281 -12.02 -6.62 10.17
C LEU A 281 -13.36 -7.32 9.91
N ASP A 282 -14.50 -6.63 10.05
CA ASP A 282 -15.80 -7.23 9.71
C ASP A 282 -15.73 -7.84 8.30
N MET A 283 -16.01 -9.15 8.20
CA MET A 283 -15.77 -9.92 6.99
C MET A 283 -16.84 -9.57 5.94
N PRO A 284 -16.49 -8.95 4.80
CA PRO A 284 -17.47 -8.48 3.85
C PRO A 284 -18.28 -9.63 3.24
N ARG A 285 -19.56 -9.35 2.98
CA ARG A 285 -20.45 -10.28 2.31
C ARG A 285 -20.51 -9.99 0.82
N ILE A 286 -20.25 -10.99 -0.01
CA ILE A 286 -20.00 -10.84 -1.44
C ILE A 286 -21.05 -11.62 -2.24
N ALA A 287 -21.68 -10.95 -3.19
CA ALA A 287 -22.58 -11.58 -4.17
C ALA A 287 -21.87 -11.72 -5.52
N ILE A 288 -21.76 -12.95 -6.00
CA ILE A 288 -21.21 -13.27 -7.33
C ILE A 288 -22.36 -13.53 -8.29
N LEU A 289 -22.41 -12.82 -9.42
CA LEU A 289 -23.41 -13.03 -10.47
C LEU A 289 -22.73 -13.64 -11.69
N HIS A 290 -23.25 -14.78 -12.16
CA HIS A 290 -22.76 -15.49 -13.33
C HIS A 290 -23.92 -16.01 -14.20
N PRO A 291 -23.95 -15.82 -15.54
CA PRO A 291 -25.13 -16.11 -16.35
C PRO A 291 -25.64 -17.57 -16.28
N ASP A 292 -24.80 -18.57 -16.58
CA ASP A 292 -25.19 -19.98 -16.58
C ASP A 292 -24.04 -20.83 -15.96
N LEU A 293 -24.21 -21.31 -14.73
CA LEU A 293 -23.17 -22.04 -13.99
C LEU A 293 -23.20 -23.55 -14.29
N GLY A 294 -22.51 -23.95 -15.35
CA GLY A 294 -22.29 -25.35 -15.78
C GLY A 294 -20.86 -25.86 -15.59
N ILE A 295 -20.36 -26.64 -16.56
CA ILE A 295 -18.97 -27.12 -16.62
C ILE A 295 -18.26 -26.45 -17.81
N GLY A 296 -17.35 -25.54 -17.50
CA GLY A 296 -16.52 -24.83 -18.47
C GLY A 296 -15.43 -24.02 -17.78
N GLY A 297 -14.58 -23.36 -18.57
CA GLY A 297 -13.42 -22.64 -18.05
C GLY A 297 -13.77 -21.34 -17.33
N ALA A 298 -14.80 -20.64 -17.79
CA ALA A 298 -15.27 -19.42 -17.13
C ALA A 298 -16.00 -19.75 -15.82
N GLU A 299 -16.82 -20.80 -15.86
CA GLU A 299 -17.52 -21.36 -14.71
C GLU A 299 -16.52 -21.85 -13.65
N ARG A 300 -15.43 -22.50 -14.06
CA ARG A 300 -14.37 -22.93 -13.13
C ARG A 300 -13.74 -21.74 -12.41
N LEU A 301 -13.42 -20.67 -13.15
CA LEU A 301 -12.89 -19.46 -12.53
C LEU A 301 -13.86 -18.87 -11.49
N ILE A 302 -15.15 -18.80 -11.79
CA ILE A 302 -16.14 -18.29 -10.83
C ILE A 302 -16.19 -19.15 -9.56
N VAL A 303 -16.08 -20.47 -9.69
CA VAL A 303 -15.94 -21.37 -8.54
C VAL A 303 -14.66 -21.07 -7.77
N ASP A 304 -13.52 -20.90 -8.46
CA ASP A 304 -12.25 -20.57 -7.81
C ASP A 304 -12.27 -19.21 -7.12
N ILE A 305 -12.91 -18.18 -7.71
CA ILE A 305 -13.16 -16.88 -7.07
C ILE A 305 -13.97 -17.07 -5.78
N GLY A 306 -15.08 -17.83 -5.85
CA GLY A 306 -15.91 -18.10 -4.67
C GLY A 306 -15.13 -18.82 -3.57
N LEU A 307 -14.30 -19.82 -3.93
CA LEU A 307 -13.45 -20.54 -2.99
C LEU A 307 -12.36 -19.64 -2.40
N ALA A 308 -11.72 -18.80 -3.21
CA ALA A 308 -10.69 -17.87 -2.78
C ALA A 308 -11.23 -16.84 -1.78
N LEU A 309 -12.42 -16.31 -2.02
CA LEU A 309 -13.08 -15.40 -1.10
C LEU A 309 -13.46 -16.11 0.22
N LYS A 310 -13.97 -17.35 0.15
CA LYS A 310 -14.20 -18.17 1.36
C LYS A 310 -12.91 -18.56 2.08
N PHE A 311 -11.80 -18.76 1.38
CA PHE A 311 -10.49 -19.03 1.97
C PHE A 311 -10.04 -17.86 2.84
N HIS A 312 -10.34 -16.64 2.43
CA HIS A 312 -10.21 -15.42 3.23
C HIS A 312 -11.41 -15.15 4.15
N ARG A 313 -12.26 -16.15 4.42
CA ARG A 313 -13.40 -16.13 5.35
C ARG A 313 -14.49 -15.08 5.03
N HIS A 314 -14.58 -14.60 3.80
CA HIS A 314 -15.72 -13.80 3.33
C HIS A 314 -16.98 -14.65 3.22
N ASP A 315 -18.15 -14.05 3.46
CA ASP A 315 -19.43 -14.72 3.18
C ASP A 315 -19.77 -14.55 1.69
N VAL A 316 -20.06 -15.65 0.99
CA VAL A 316 -20.16 -15.66 -0.48
C VAL A 316 -21.42 -16.39 -0.93
N ASP A 317 -22.24 -15.68 -1.71
CA ASP A 317 -23.42 -16.22 -2.38
C ASP A 317 -23.27 -16.08 -3.91
N ILE A 318 -23.52 -17.16 -4.66
CA ILE A 318 -23.47 -17.18 -6.13
C ILE A 318 -24.89 -17.20 -6.70
N TYR A 319 -25.18 -16.26 -7.59
CA TYR A 319 -26.47 -16.13 -8.28
C TYR A 319 -26.30 -16.41 -9.78
N THR A 320 -27.17 -17.26 -10.33
CA THR A 320 -27.10 -17.65 -11.74
C THR A 320 -28.48 -17.87 -12.37
N ASN A 321 -28.60 -17.75 -13.70
CA ASN A 321 -29.85 -18.06 -14.40
C ASN A 321 -30.06 -19.56 -14.64
N PHE A 322 -29.02 -20.37 -14.54
CA PHE A 322 -29.09 -21.81 -14.71
C PHE A 322 -27.98 -22.54 -13.96
N HIS A 323 -28.32 -23.63 -13.29
CA HIS A 323 -27.35 -24.53 -12.68
C HIS A 323 -27.89 -25.96 -12.74
N ASP A 324 -27.10 -26.87 -13.32
CA ASP A 324 -27.45 -28.29 -13.40
C ASP A 324 -26.67 -29.07 -12.34
N ARG A 325 -27.36 -29.56 -11.30
CA ARG A 325 -26.74 -30.32 -10.20
C ARG A 325 -26.16 -31.67 -10.65
N GLN A 326 -26.58 -32.21 -11.80
CA GLN A 326 -25.99 -33.44 -12.36
C GLN A 326 -24.73 -33.15 -13.17
N ARG A 327 -24.55 -31.89 -13.62
CA ARG A 327 -23.44 -31.46 -14.46
C ARG A 327 -22.85 -30.14 -13.96
N CYS A 328 -22.23 -30.20 -12.79
CA CYS A 328 -21.55 -29.07 -12.14
C CYS A 328 -20.29 -29.51 -11.39
N PHE A 329 -19.48 -28.53 -10.99
CA PHE A 329 -18.32 -28.74 -10.12
C PHE A 329 -18.73 -29.21 -8.72
N ASP A 330 -17.96 -30.10 -8.12
CA ASP A 330 -18.29 -30.73 -6.84
C ASP A 330 -18.47 -29.70 -5.72
N GLU A 331 -17.70 -28.61 -5.74
CA GLU A 331 -17.76 -27.51 -4.75
C GLU A 331 -19.12 -26.76 -4.76
N THR A 332 -19.82 -26.78 -5.89
CA THR A 332 -21.18 -26.23 -6.01
C THR A 332 -22.26 -27.25 -5.67
N ARG A 333 -21.92 -28.54 -5.67
CA ARG A 333 -22.83 -29.66 -5.40
C ARG A 333 -22.88 -30.05 -3.93
N ASN A 334 -21.71 -30.09 -3.28
CA ASN A 334 -21.54 -30.52 -1.89
C ASN A 334 -21.87 -29.42 -0.87
N GLY A 335 -22.25 -28.23 -1.31
CA GLY A 335 -22.61 -27.09 -0.46
C GLY A 335 -21.42 -26.25 0.02
N GLN A 336 -20.21 -26.50 -0.48
CA GLN A 336 -19.04 -25.67 -0.17
C GLN A 336 -19.24 -24.23 -0.67
N LEU A 337 -19.95 -24.03 -1.78
CA LEU A 337 -20.43 -22.73 -2.26
C LEU A 337 -21.95 -22.70 -2.34
N SER A 338 -22.54 -21.60 -1.86
CA SER A 338 -23.99 -21.36 -1.92
C SER A 338 -24.38 -20.89 -3.33
N VAL A 339 -25.17 -21.66 -4.06
CA VAL A 339 -25.62 -21.32 -5.42
C VAL A 339 -27.15 -21.18 -5.47
N PHE A 340 -27.61 -20.03 -5.97
CA PHE A 340 -29.01 -19.66 -6.12
C PHE A 340 -29.36 -19.49 -7.60
N VAL A 341 -30.40 -20.20 -8.05
CA VAL A 341 -30.90 -20.10 -9.42
C VAL A 341 -32.13 -19.20 -9.45
N ALA A 342 -32.07 -18.13 -10.24
CA ALA A 342 -33.18 -17.19 -10.38
C ALA A 342 -33.41 -16.76 -11.84
N CYS A 343 -34.65 -16.34 -12.13
CA CYS A 343 -35.06 -15.87 -13.46
C CYS A 343 -34.87 -16.90 -14.60
N SER A 344 -34.86 -18.19 -14.28
CA SER A 344 -34.71 -19.29 -15.25
C SER A 344 -35.91 -19.44 -16.21
N TRP A 345 -37.07 -18.87 -15.84
CA TRP A 345 -38.30 -18.87 -16.61
C TRP A 345 -38.22 -18.05 -17.91
N PHE A 346 -37.30 -17.09 -18.02
CA PHE A 346 -37.15 -16.30 -19.24
C PHE A 346 -36.39 -17.11 -20.32
N PRO A 347 -36.88 -17.18 -21.56
CA PRO A 347 -36.34 -18.09 -22.57
C PRO A 347 -34.89 -17.78 -22.98
N ARG A 348 -34.12 -18.82 -23.36
CA ARG A 348 -32.74 -18.67 -23.89
C ARG A 348 -32.67 -18.12 -25.31
N ASN A 349 -33.78 -18.20 -26.04
CA ASN A 349 -33.94 -17.70 -27.40
C ASN A 349 -35.42 -17.53 -27.72
N ILE A 350 -35.73 -16.72 -28.72
CA ILE A 350 -37.08 -16.53 -29.24
C ILE A 350 -37.12 -17.17 -30.63
N PHE A 351 -37.89 -18.26 -30.79
CA PHE A 351 -37.97 -19.05 -32.03
C PHE A 351 -36.61 -19.51 -32.59
N GLY A 352 -35.64 -19.86 -31.73
CA GLY A 352 -34.30 -20.24 -32.16
C GLY A 352 -33.42 -19.07 -32.61
N ARG A 353 -33.82 -17.82 -32.33
CA ARG A 353 -33.08 -16.59 -32.66
C ARG A 353 -32.89 -15.69 -31.43
N PHE A 354 -32.09 -14.64 -31.58
CA PHE A 354 -31.86 -13.59 -30.55
C PHE A 354 -31.21 -14.08 -29.24
N HIS A 355 -30.30 -15.05 -29.31
CA HIS A 355 -29.61 -15.62 -28.15
C HIS A 355 -28.91 -14.56 -27.29
N ALA A 356 -28.11 -13.67 -27.89
CA ALA A 356 -27.39 -12.63 -27.14
C ALA A 356 -28.34 -11.66 -26.42
N LEU A 357 -29.39 -11.19 -27.10
CA LEU A 357 -30.40 -10.32 -26.49
C LEU A 357 -31.09 -11.01 -25.31
N CYS A 358 -31.47 -12.28 -25.45
CA CYS A 358 -32.08 -13.04 -24.37
C CYS A 358 -31.14 -13.23 -23.18
N ALA A 359 -29.84 -13.47 -23.42
CA ALA A 359 -28.83 -13.59 -22.37
C ALA A 359 -28.66 -12.28 -21.59
N TYR A 360 -28.60 -11.13 -22.28
CA TYR A 360 -28.50 -9.82 -21.64
C TYR A 360 -29.74 -9.51 -20.78
N ILE A 361 -30.94 -9.76 -21.31
CA ILE A 361 -32.19 -9.56 -20.56
C ILE A 361 -32.24 -10.48 -19.33
N ARG A 362 -31.89 -11.76 -19.47
CA ARG A 362 -31.83 -12.72 -18.34
C ARG A 362 -30.90 -12.24 -17.25
N PHE A 363 -29.73 -11.71 -17.62
CA PHE A 363 -28.74 -11.25 -16.65
C PHE A 363 -29.14 -9.93 -15.96
N ILE A 364 -29.79 -9.03 -16.69
CA ILE A 364 -30.43 -7.83 -16.11
C ILE A 364 -31.53 -8.23 -15.11
N LEU A 365 -32.39 -9.19 -15.47
CA LEU A 365 -33.45 -9.69 -14.59
C LEU A 365 -32.87 -10.37 -13.34
N LEU A 366 -31.75 -11.08 -13.46
CA LEU A 366 -31.03 -11.65 -12.33
C LEU A 366 -30.52 -10.56 -11.38
N ALA A 367 -29.89 -9.52 -11.93
CA ALA A 367 -29.43 -8.38 -11.13
C ALA A 367 -30.59 -7.65 -10.42
N ILE A 368 -31.73 -7.48 -11.10
CA ILE A 368 -32.95 -6.91 -10.49
C ILE A 368 -33.44 -7.79 -9.33
N TYR A 369 -33.46 -9.11 -9.53
CA TYR A 369 -33.82 -10.07 -8.48
C TYR A 369 -32.90 -9.93 -7.25
N VAL A 370 -31.59 -9.91 -7.46
CA VAL A 370 -30.61 -9.77 -6.37
C VAL A 370 -30.82 -8.43 -5.63
N VAL A 371 -30.88 -7.31 -6.36
CA VAL A 371 -30.96 -5.96 -5.77
C VAL A 371 -32.29 -5.68 -5.07
N TYR A 372 -33.43 -6.11 -5.62
CA TYR A 372 -34.75 -5.72 -5.10
C TYR A 372 -35.46 -6.80 -4.27
N ILE A 373 -35.01 -8.05 -4.36
CA ILE A 373 -35.61 -9.18 -3.62
C ILE A 373 -34.62 -9.71 -2.58
N GLU A 374 -33.44 -10.18 -2.99
CA GLU A 374 -32.48 -10.77 -2.06
C GLU A 374 -31.87 -9.74 -1.10
N SER A 375 -31.52 -8.55 -1.59
CA SER A 375 -30.92 -7.51 -0.76
C SER A 375 -31.84 -6.97 0.35
N LYS A 376 -33.13 -7.34 0.36
CA LYS A 376 -34.04 -7.06 1.49
C LYS A 376 -33.81 -7.97 2.69
N HIS A 377 -33.26 -9.16 2.44
CA HIS A 377 -33.04 -10.20 3.44
C HIS A 377 -31.56 -10.39 3.77
N LYS A 378 -30.67 -10.07 2.83
CA LYS A 378 -29.22 -10.19 2.96
C LYS A 378 -28.57 -8.88 2.58
N HIS A 379 -27.58 -8.44 3.33
CA HIS A 379 -26.81 -7.25 2.99
C HIS A 379 -25.52 -7.67 2.27
N TYR A 380 -25.21 -7.03 1.15
CA TYR A 380 -24.01 -7.31 0.36
C TYR A 380 -23.11 -6.07 0.33
N ASP A 381 -21.83 -6.29 0.62
CA ASP A 381 -20.80 -5.26 0.61
C ASP A 381 -20.15 -5.09 -0.75
N VAL A 382 -19.98 -6.18 -1.50
CA VAL A 382 -19.33 -6.18 -2.83
C VAL A 382 -20.12 -7.05 -3.81
N PHE A 383 -20.22 -6.60 -5.06
CA PHE A 383 -20.71 -7.42 -6.15
C PHE A 383 -19.57 -7.82 -7.09
N VAL A 384 -19.53 -9.10 -7.46
CA VAL A 384 -18.63 -9.64 -8.48
C VAL A 384 -19.48 -10.13 -9.64
N CYS A 385 -19.12 -9.78 -10.87
CA CYS A 385 -19.80 -10.30 -12.06
C CYS A 385 -18.82 -10.57 -13.21
N ASP A 386 -19.15 -11.51 -14.08
CA ASP A 386 -18.34 -11.89 -15.23
C ASP A 386 -19.19 -12.10 -16.51
N GLN A 387 -18.51 -12.33 -17.63
CA GLN A 387 -19.04 -12.56 -18.99
C GLN A 387 -19.87 -11.42 -19.60
N ILE A 388 -20.94 -10.97 -18.94
CA ILE A 388 -21.92 -10.02 -19.48
C ILE A 388 -22.02 -8.81 -18.53
N SER A 389 -21.50 -7.65 -18.93
CA SER A 389 -21.54 -6.44 -18.09
C SER A 389 -22.92 -5.78 -17.98
N ALA A 390 -23.94 -6.29 -18.68
CA ALA A 390 -25.30 -5.74 -18.70
C ALA A 390 -25.97 -5.61 -17.32
N CYS A 391 -25.53 -6.37 -16.32
CA CYS A 391 -26.02 -6.30 -14.95
C CYS A 391 -25.54 -5.06 -14.18
N ILE A 392 -24.38 -4.49 -14.55
CA ILE A 392 -23.67 -3.46 -13.78
C ILE A 392 -24.53 -2.20 -13.53
N PRO A 393 -25.28 -1.65 -14.51
CA PRO A 393 -26.16 -0.50 -14.25
C PRO A 393 -27.24 -0.76 -13.19
N VAL A 394 -27.68 -2.01 -13.03
CA VAL A 394 -28.65 -2.38 -11.98
C VAL A 394 -27.94 -2.47 -10.64
N LEU A 395 -26.79 -3.14 -10.59
CA LEU A 395 -25.98 -3.27 -9.38
C LEU A 395 -25.51 -1.91 -8.86
N LYS A 396 -25.14 -0.97 -9.73
CA LYS A 396 -24.73 0.39 -9.33
C LYS A 396 -25.77 1.14 -8.51
N ARG A 397 -27.06 0.78 -8.61
CA ARG A 397 -28.12 1.39 -7.81
C ARG A 397 -28.03 1.07 -6.32
N THR A 398 -27.29 0.04 -5.92
CA THR A 398 -27.04 -0.25 -4.49
C THR A 398 -25.95 0.62 -3.89
N GLU A 399 -25.26 1.41 -4.72
CA GLU A 399 -24.05 2.15 -4.36
C GLU A 399 -23.03 1.22 -3.69
N ARG A 400 -22.88 -0.02 -4.17
CA ARG A 400 -21.87 -0.94 -3.66
C ARG A 400 -20.75 -1.08 -4.70
N PRO A 401 -19.51 -1.36 -4.27
CA PRO A 401 -18.41 -1.61 -5.17
C PRO A 401 -18.69 -2.82 -6.06
N ILE A 402 -18.34 -2.70 -7.35
CA ILE A 402 -18.56 -3.73 -8.36
C ILE A 402 -17.23 -4.11 -9.01
N LEU A 403 -16.85 -5.38 -8.89
CA LEU A 403 -15.75 -5.99 -9.61
C LEU A 403 -16.29 -6.71 -10.85
N PHE A 404 -15.77 -6.35 -12.02
CA PHE A 404 -16.08 -7.06 -13.27
C PHE A 404 -14.88 -7.88 -13.73
N TYR A 405 -15.06 -9.20 -13.87
CA TYR A 405 -14.05 -10.08 -14.44
C TYR A 405 -14.32 -10.35 -15.92
N CYS A 406 -13.44 -9.85 -16.78
CA CYS A 406 -13.53 -9.99 -18.23
C CYS A 406 -12.61 -11.11 -18.73
N HIS A 407 -13.19 -12.24 -19.14
CA HIS A 407 -12.47 -13.33 -19.78
C HIS A 407 -11.99 -12.99 -21.20
N TYR A 408 -12.84 -12.29 -21.95
CA TYR A 408 -12.60 -11.76 -23.29
C TYR A 408 -13.81 -10.89 -23.70
N PRO A 409 -13.65 -9.80 -24.46
CA PRO A 409 -14.79 -8.99 -24.90
C PRO A 409 -15.83 -9.79 -25.72
N ASP A 410 -17.11 -9.74 -25.34
CA ASP A 410 -18.20 -10.53 -25.96
C ASP A 410 -18.43 -10.12 -27.42
N GLN A 411 -18.27 -8.83 -27.74
CA GLN A 411 -18.33 -8.32 -29.11
C GLN A 411 -17.36 -9.02 -30.09
N LEU A 412 -16.25 -9.59 -29.60
CA LEU A 412 -15.27 -10.32 -30.42
C LEU A 412 -15.59 -11.82 -30.55
N LEU A 413 -16.46 -12.35 -29.70
CA LEU A 413 -16.91 -13.75 -29.75
C LEU A 413 -18.03 -13.96 -30.79
N ALA A 414 -18.70 -12.89 -31.22
CA ALA A 414 -19.82 -12.96 -32.15
C ALA A 414 -19.38 -13.10 -33.64
N LYS A 415 -19.85 -14.15 -34.33
CA LYS A 415 -19.64 -14.33 -35.79
C LYS A 415 -20.50 -13.36 -36.61
N ARG A 416 -19.85 -12.37 -37.26
CA ARG A 416 -20.50 -11.28 -38.03
C ARG A 416 -20.55 -11.54 -39.55
N GLU A 417 -21.11 -12.68 -39.94
CA GLU A 417 -21.10 -13.17 -41.34
C GLU A 417 -22.03 -12.39 -42.30
N SER A 418 -23.01 -11.63 -41.79
CA SER A 418 -23.97 -10.89 -42.63
C SER A 418 -24.24 -9.48 -42.12
N ILE A 419 -24.69 -8.58 -43.02
CA ILE A 419 -25.04 -7.19 -42.69
C ILE A 419 -26.15 -7.15 -41.62
N ALA A 420 -27.15 -8.02 -41.71
CA ALA A 420 -28.22 -8.12 -40.71
C ALA A 420 -27.69 -8.51 -39.32
N LYS A 421 -26.74 -9.46 -39.24
CA LYS A 421 -26.08 -9.82 -37.96
C LYS A 421 -25.26 -8.64 -37.40
N LYS A 422 -24.60 -7.85 -38.26
CA LYS A 422 -23.86 -6.64 -37.84
C LYS A 422 -24.80 -5.58 -37.24
N ILE A 423 -25.92 -5.29 -37.90
CA ILE A 423 -26.92 -4.32 -37.39
C ILE A 423 -27.54 -4.80 -36.07
N TYR A 424 -27.88 -6.08 -35.95
CA TYR A 424 -28.40 -6.67 -34.71
C TYR A 424 -27.40 -6.55 -33.55
N ARG A 425 -26.11 -6.76 -33.82
CA ARG A 425 -25.07 -6.80 -32.78
C ARG A 425 -24.58 -5.41 -32.37
N TRP A 426 -24.61 -4.43 -33.28
CA TRP A 426 -24.18 -3.05 -33.02
C TRP A 426 -24.73 -2.43 -31.71
N PRO A 427 -26.06 -2.45 -31.41
CA PRO A 427 -26.56 -1.87 -30.17
C PRO A 427 -26.11 -2.64 -28.91
N ILE A 428 -25.90 -3.95 -29.03
CA ILE A 428 -25.42 -4.79 -27.92
C ILE A 428 -23.94 -4.50 -27.63
N ASP A 429 -23.13 -4.31 -28.68
CA ASP A 429 -21.71 -3.98 -28.56
C ASP A 429 -21.51 -2.59 -27.91
N VAL A 430 -22.29 -1.59 -28.35
CA VAL A 430 -22.26 -0.24 -27.73
C VAL A 430 -22.67 -0.33 -26.26
N PHE A 431 -23.70 -1.12 -25.95
CA PHE A 431 -24.15 -1.31 -24.59
C PHE A 431 -23.09 -2.00 -23.73
N GLU A 432 -22.44 -3.05 -24.23
CA GLU A 432 -21.34 -3.76 -23.55
C GLU A 432 -20.19 -2.83 -23.17
N VAL A 433 -19.72 -1.99 -24.11
CA VAL A 433 -18.66 -1.01 -23.85
C VAL A 433 -19.09 -0.07 -22.72
N TYR A 434 -20.29 0.50 -22.82
CA TYR A 434 -20.82 1.42 -21.83
C TYR A 434 -20.95 0.78 -20.45
N THR A 435 -21.56 -0.41 -20.36
CA THR A 435 -21.82 -1.06 -19.08
C THR A 435 -20.56 -1.58 -18.41
N THR A 436 -19.56 -2.02 -19.18
CA THR A 436 -18.27 -2.47 -18.65
C THR A 436 -17.51 -1.33 -17.97
N CYS A 437 -17.52 -0.13 -18.55
CA CYS A 437 -16.86 1.05 -18.00
C CYS A 437 -17.54 1.61 -16.73
N LEU A 438 -18.67 1.05 -16.30
CA LEU A 438 -19.34 1.40 -15.05
C LEU A 438 -18.86 0.55 -13.85
N ALA A 439 -18.04 -0.49 -14.05
CA ALA A 439 -17.47 -1.26 -12.93
C ALA A 439 -16.55 -0.36 -12.07
N ASP A 440 -16.26 -0.72 -10.82
CA ASP A 440 -15.27 -0.01 -9.99
C ASP A 440 -13.86 -0.59 -10.15
N CYS A 441 -13.79 -1.86 -10.57
CA CYS A 441 -12.55 -2.56 -10.90
C CYS A 441 -12.81 -3.54 -12.05
N ILE A 442 -11.86 -3.62 -12.98
CA ILE A 442 -11.91 -4.53 -14.11
C ILE A 442 -10.69 -5.45 -14.02
N LEU A 443 -10.96 -6.76 -13.90
CA LEU A 443 -9.93 -7.79 -13.91
C LEU A 443 -10.00 -8.59 -15.22
N VAL A 444 -8.83 -8.93 -15.77
CA VAL A 444 -8.70 -9.81 -16.94
C VAL A 444 -7.80 -11.00 -16.63
N ASN A 445 -7.92 -12.07 -17.42
CA ASN A 445 -7.20 -13.31 -17.19
C ASN A 445 -5.73 -13.33 -17.65
N SER A 446 -5.32 -12.37 -18.48
CA SER A 446 -3.99 -12.35 -19.09
C SER A 446 -3.64 -10.96 -19.64
N ALA A 447 -2.34 -10.68 -19.82
CA ALA A 447 -1.85 -9.50 -20.52
C ALA A 447 -2.28 -9.48 -21.99
N TYR A 448 -2.39 -10.64 -22.63
CA TYR A 448 -2.98 -10.73 -23.97
C TYR A 448 -4.42 -10.20 -23.98
N THR A 449 -5.27 -10.68 -23.08
CA THR A 449 -6.66 -10.20 -22.96
C THR A 449 -6.71 -8.73 -22.58
N LYS A 450 -5.80 -8.26 -21.71
CA LYS A 450 -5.67 -6.82 -21.38
C LYS A 450 -5.44 -5.98 -22.64
N SER A 451 -4.46 -6.36 -23.47
CA SER A 451 -4.13 -5.63 -24.70
C SER A 451 -5.30 -5.58 -25.69
N ILE A 452 -6.07 -6.67 -25.78
CA ILE A 452 -7.27 -6.72 -26.62
C ILE A 452 -8.38 -5.85 -26.00
N PHE A 453 -8.59 -5.94 -24.69
CA PHE A 453 -9.57 -5.15 -23.97
C PHE A 453 -9.33 -3.65 -24.18
N GLU A 454 -8.12 -3.16 -23.92
CA GLU A 454 -7.74 -1.75 -24.06
C GLU A 454 -7.84 -1.25 -25.49
N LYS A 455 -7.66 -2.14 -26.49
CA LYS A 455 -7.83 -1.80 -27.90
C LYS A 455 -9.29 -1.55 -28.30
N TYR A 456 -10.25 -2.26 -27.68
CA TYR A 456 -11.66 -2.21 -28.08
C TYR A 456 -12.57 -1.48 -27.08
N ILE A 457 -12.14 -1.35 -25.83
CA ILE A 457 -12.87 -0.70 -24.74
C ILE A 457 -11.93 0.33 -24.10
N SER A 458 -12.16 1.61 -24.39
CA SER A 458 -11.42 2.71 -23.75
C SER A 458 -12.02 2.96 -22.37
N SER A 459 -11.42 2.36 -21.35
CA SER A 459 -11.80 2.54 -19.94
C SER A 459 -10.93 3.61 -19.29
N LYS A 460 -11.54 4.51 -18.51
CA LYS A 460 -10.81 5.43 -17.60
C LYS A 460 -10.35 4.72 -16.32
N ILE A 461 -10.87 3.53 -16.07
CA ILE A 461 -10.60 2.72 -14.89
C ILE A 461 -9.48 1.74 -15.24
N PRO A 462 -8.42 1.65 -14.42
CA PRO A 462 -7.30 0.75 -14.68
C PRO A 462 -7.79 -0.70 -14.76
N VAL A 463 -7.26 -1.43 -15.74
CA VAL A 463 -7.53 -2.85 -15.98
C VAL A 463 -6.37 -3.67 -15.44
N ASP A 464 -6.62 -4.54 -14.47
CA ASP A 464 -5.59 -5.37 -13.84
C ASP A 464 -5.71 -6.85 -14.21
N ILE A 465 -4.61 -7.58 -14.05
CA ILE A 465 -4.54 -9.00 -14.43
C ILE A 465 -4.68 -9.87 -13.18
N LEU A 466 -5.71 -10.72 -13.15
CA LEU A 466 -5.85 -11.78 -12.16
C LEU A 466 -5.84 -13.13 -12.89
N TYR A 467 -4.69 -13.79 -12.81
CA TYR A 467 -4.45 -15.06 -13.49
C TYR A 467 -5.35 -16.18 -12.96
N PRO A 468 -6.02 -16.95 -13.83
CA PRO A 468 -6.73 -18.15 -13.42
C PRO A 468 -5.81 -19.13 -12.69
N THR A 469 -6.39 -19.84 -11.73
CA THR A 469 -5.67 -20.82 -10.92
C THR A 469 -5.94 -22.26 -11.35
N ILE A 470 -5.07 -23.17 -10.93
CA ILE A 470 -5.28 -24.61 -11.04
C ILE A 470 -5.47 -25.22 -9.64
N PRO A 471 -6.37 -26.20 -9.47
CA PRO A 471 -6.57 -26.86 -8.19
C PRO A 471 -5.35 -27.71 -7.80
N ASP A 472 -4.96 -27.65 -6.52
CA ASP A 472 -3.83 -28.40 -5.93
C ASP A 472 -3.96 -29.92 -6.07
N ARG A 473 -5.17 -30.42 -6.37
CA ARG A 473 -5.54 -31.84 -6.37
C ARG A 473 -4.92 -32.66 -7.50
N LEU A 474 -4.22 -32.05 -8.45
CA LEU A 474 -3.73 -32.77 -9.63
C LEU A 474 -2.62 -33.80 -9.34
N LEU A 475 -1.93 -33.80 -8.19
CA LEU A 475 -0.78 -34.69 -7.99
C LEU A 475 -0.56 -35.15 -6.55
N SER A 476 -1.32 -36.17 -6.16
CA SER A 476 -0.81 -37.17 -5.23
C SER A 476 -0.65 -38.48 -6.01
N SER A 477 0.58 -39.01 -6.03
CA SER A 477 0.94 -40.39 -6.34
C SER A 477 0.64 -40.92 -7.76
N PHE A 478 1.52 -40.61 -8.72
CA PHE A 478 1.82 -41.57 -9.79
C PHE A 478 3.34 -41.74 -9.86
N SER A 479 3.80 -42.95 -9.56
CA SER A 479 5.20 -43.36 -9.65
C SER A 479 5.65 -43.40 -11.11
N ASN A 480 6.81 -42.80 -11.41
CA ASN A 480 7.51 -42.98 -12.67
C ASN A 480 7.85 -44.48 -12.84
N GLU A 481 7.00 -45.23 -13.55
CA GLU A 481 7.46 -46.47 -14.16
C GLU A 481 8.44 -46.11 -15.28
N ASN A 482 9.52 -46.89 -15.41
CA ASN A 482 10.48 -46.73 -16.51
C ASN A 482 9.80 -47.04 -17.84
N GLU A 483 9.22 -46.03 -18.47
CA GLU A 483 8.59 -46.17 -19.78
C GLU A 483 9.66 -46.44 -20.86
N ARG A 484 9.40 -47.47 -21.68
CA ARG A 484 10.30 -47.87 -22.78
C ARG A 484 10.27 -46.90 -23.98
N ALA A 485 9.31 -45.97 -24.03
CA ALA A 485 9.06 -45.04 -25.14
C ALA A 485 8.88 -43.59 -24.66
N ILE A 486 9.19 -42.63 -25.53
CA ILE A 486 9.00 -41.19 -25.30
C ILE A 486 7.61 -40.79 -25.76
N ASN A 487 6.77 -40.35 -24.81
CA ASN A 487 5.38 -40.03 -25.04
C ASN A 487 5.16 -38.53 -25.22
N PHE A 488 4.60 -38.11 -26.35
CA PHE A 488 4.10 -36.76 -26.56
C PHE A 488 2.58 -36.74 -26.38
N LEU A 489 2.05 -35.67 -25.79
CA LEU A 489 0.63 -35.56 -25.50
C LEU A 489 0.08 -34.20 -25.95
N SER A 490 -1.02 -34.21 -26.69
CA SER A 490 -1.81 -33.02 -26.97
C SER A 490 -3.19 -33.12 -26.31
N ILE A 491 -3.57 -32.11 -25.53
CA ILE A 491 -4.82 -32.06 -24.76
C ILE A 491 -5.62 -30.84 -25.19
N ASN A 492 -6.65 -31.02 -26.01
CA ASN A 492 -7.55 -29.94 -26.44
C ASN A 492 -8.94 -30.49 -26.77
N ARG A 493 -9.99 -29.65 -26.74
CA ARG A 493 -11.27 -30.03 -27.36
C ARG A 493 -11.09 -30.27 -28.86
N PHE A 494 -11.89 -31.17 -29.43
CA PHE A 494 -11.90 -31.45 -30.88
C PHE A 494 -12.56 -30.31 -31.67
N GLU A 495 -11.98 -29.11 -31.61
CA GLU A 495 -12.44 -27.90 -32.32
C GLU A 495 -11.33 -27.40 -33.26
N ARG A 496 -11.67 -27.00 -34.50
CA ARG A 496 -10.65 -26.67 -35.53
C ARG A 496 -9.73 -25.53 -35.11
N LYS A 497 -10.23 -24.56 -34.34
CA LYS A 497 -9.43 -23.43 -33.79
C LYS A 497 -8.30 -23.86 -32.85
N LYS A 498 -8.32 -25.10 -32.34
CA LYS A 498 -7.27 -25.65 -31.45
C LYS A 498 -6.10 -26.25 -32.23
N ASP A 499 -6.22 -26.37 -33.55
CA ASP A 499 -5.16 -26.78 -34.48
C ASP A 499 -4.42 -28.08 -34.08
N LEU A 500 -5.18 -29.11 -33.73
CA LEU A 500 -4.62 -30.44 -33.41
C LEU A 500 -3.86 -31.06 -34.60
N SER A 501 -4.13 -30.59 -35.82
CA SER A 501 -3.39 -30.92 -37.04
C SER A 501 -1.90 -30.59 -36.94
N LEU A 502 -1.52 -29.50 -36.26
CA LEU A 502 -0.13 -29.13 -36.07
C LEU A 502 0.66 -30.23 -35.33
N ALA A 503 0.08 -30.81 -34.27
CA ALA A 503 0.72 -31.90 -33.53
C ALA A 503 0.98 -33.13 -34.43
N LEU A 504 0.02 -33.48 -35.29
CA LEU A 504 0.16 -34.58 -36.26
C LEU A 504 1.26 -34.32 -37.30
N HIS A 505 1.25 -33.13 -37.90
CA HIS A 505 2.27 -32.75 -38.90
C HIS A 505 3.66 -32.69 -38.30
N SER A 506 3.83 -32.08 -37.12
CA SER A 506 5.11 -32.01 -36.42
C SER A 506 5.61 -33.39 -35.99
N PHE A 507 4.73 -34.28 -35.53
CA PHE A 507 5.10 -35.66 -35.20
C PHE A 507 5.54 -36.44 -36.44
N ALA A 508 4.84 -36.29 -37.58
CA ALA A 508 5.24 -36.88 -38.85
C ALA A 508 6.59 -36.34 -39.35
N TYR A 509 6.84 -35.04 -39.17
CA TYR A 509 8.12 -34.41 -39.51
C TYR A 509 9.24 -34.91 -38.60
N LEU A 510 9.01 -35.00 -37.29
CA LEU A 510 9.95 -35.52 -36.31
C LEU A 510 10.41 -36.94 -36.68
N ARG A 511 9.49 -37.82 -37.10
CA ARG A 511 9.83 -39.19 -37.54
C ARG A 511 10.86 -39.22 -38.66
N LYS A 512 10.88 -38.20 -39.53
CA LYS A 512 11.89 -38.07 -40.61
C LYS A 512 13.25 -37.60 -40.08
N LEU A 513 13.30 -36.97 -38.91
CA LEU A 513 14.52 -36.47 -38.27
C LEU A 513 15.19 -37.52 -37.37
N LEU A 514 14.52 -38.63 -37.07
CA LEU A 514 15.01 -39.64 -36.13
C LEU A 514 15.84 -40.73 -36.83
N ASN A 515 16.92 -41.14 -36.17
CA ASN A 515 17.79 -42.24 -36.61
C ASN A 515 17.31 -43.58 -36.03
N SER A 516 17.77 -44.70 -36.59
CA SER A 516 17.41 -46.06 -36.17
C SER A 516 17.75 -46.41 -34.71
N ASN A 517 18.64 -45.65 -34.07
CA ASN A 517 19.03 -45.83 -32.66
C ASN A 517 18.21 -44.99 -31.66
N SER A 518 17.22 -44.22 -32.13
CA SER A 518 16.40 -43.38 -31.27
C SER A 518 15.42 -44.21 -30.44
N LYS A 519 15.09 -43.76 -29.22
CA LYS A 519 14.01 -44.38 -28.42
C LYS A 519 12.69 -44.35 -29.21
N PRO A 520 11.83 -45.38 -29.04
CA PRO A 520 10.52 -45.38 -29.67
C PRO A 520 9.70 -44.18 -29.16
N ILE A 521 8.86 -43.61 -30.03
CA ILE A 521 8.04 -42.43 -29.74
C ILE A 521 6.56 -42.75 -29.89
N HIS A 522 5.70 -42.09 -29.11
CA HIS A 522 4.24 -42.24 -29.20
C HIS A 522 3.54 -40.89 -29.07
N LEU A 523 2.44 -40.68 -29.80
CA LEU A 523 1.62 -39.48 -29.71
C LEU A 523 0.22 -39.79 -29.17
N TYR A 524 -0.14 -39.15 -28.06
CA TYR A 524 -1.50 -39.14 -27.54
C TYR A 524 -2.21 -37.86 -27.96
N ILE A 525 -3.38 -37.99 -28.61
CA ILE A 525 -4.29 -36.88 -28.88
C ILE A 525 -5.56 -37.13 -28.07
N ILE A 526 -5.71 -36.38 -26.98
CA ILE A 526 -6.84 -36.53 -26.08
C ILE A 526 -7.66 -35.25 -26.05
N GLY A 527 -8.98 -35.38 -25.97
CA GLY A 527 -9.84 -34.20 -26.01
C GLY A 527 -11.25 -34.39 -25.54
N GLY A 528 -11.86 -33.28 -25.12
CA GLY A 528 -13.29 -33.22 -24.89
C GLY A 528 -14.06 -33.43 -26.20
N TYR A 529 -14.99 -34.37 -26.20
CA TYR A 529 -15.77 -34.78 -27.37
C TYR A 529 -17.26 -34.86 -27.00
N ASP A 530 -18.09 -34.09 -27.71
CA ASP A 530 -19.55 -34.11 -27.54
C ASP A 530 -20.20 -34.50 -28.86
N GLU A 531 -20.85 -35.66 -28.89
CA GLU A 531 -21.53 -36.21 -30.09
C GLU A 531 -22.67 -35.32 -30.59
N ARG A 532 -23.21 -34.45 -29.74
CA ARG A 532 -24.26 -33.50 -30.12
C ARG A 532 -23.70 -32.30 -30.89
N LEU A 533 -22.39 -32.06 -30.80
CA LEU A 533 -21.71 -30.97 -31.50
C LEU A 533 -21.09 -31.52 -32.78
N ARG A 534 -21.73 -31.21 -33.91
CA ARG A 534 -21.31 -31.65 -35.24
C ARG A 534 -19.82 -31.36 -35.54
N GLU A 535 -19.32 -30.21 -35.09
CA GLU A 535 -17.90 -29.83 -35.28
C GLU A 535 -16.93 -30.82 -34.62
N ASN A 536 -17.23 -31.32 -33.41
CA ASN A 536 -16.37 -32.29 -32.71
C ASN A 536 -16.28 -33.61 -33.48
N VAL A 537 -17.42 -34.07 -34.01
CA VAL A 537 -17.53 -35.34 -34.75
C VAL A 537 -16.74 -35.26 -36.05
N GLU A 538 -16.95 -34.20 -36.83
CA GLU A 538 -16.28 -33.99 -38.12
C GLU A 538 -14.77 -33.81 -37.93
N TYR A 539 -14.34 -32.97 -37.00
CA TYR A 539 -12.90 -32.69 -36.83
C TYR A 539 -12.13 -33.90 -36.29
N TYR A 540 -12.75 -34.70 -35.42
CA TYR A 540 -12.16 -35.98 -35.01
C TYR A 540 -11.89 -36.91 -36.19
N GLN A 541 -12.85 -37.05 -37.12
CA GLN A 541 -12.69 -37.87 -38.32
C GLN A 541 -11.59 -37.32 -39.23
N GLU A 542 -11.57 -36.00 -39.44
CA GLU A 542 -10.52 -35.31 -40.21
C GLU A 542 -9.11 -35.59 -39.64
N LEU A 543 -8.94 -35.58 -38.31
CA LEU A 543 -7.65 -35.88 -37.67
C LEU A 543 -7.22 -37.34 -37.82
N VAL A 544 -8.17 -38.29 -37.76
CA VAL A 544 -7.90 -39.71 -38.00
C VAL A 544 -7.50 -39.95 -39.46
N GLU A 545 -8.21 -39.34 -40.40
CA GLU A 545 -7.87 -39.40 -41.83
C GLU A 545 -6.51 -38.76 -42.12
N LEU A 546 -6.21 -37.62 -41.48
CA LEU A 546 -4.91 -36.95 -41.61
C LEU A 546 -3.77 -37.83 -41.09
N ALA A 547 -3.95 -38.52 -39.95
CA ALA A 547 -2.95 -39.44 -39.42
C ALA A 547 -2.64 -40.57 -40.43
N ASN A 548 -3.67 -41.10 -41.11
CA ASN A 548 -3.50 -42.10 -42.17
C ASN A 548 -2.77 -41.53 -43.39
N GLN A 549 -3.12 -40.32 -43.84
CA GLN A 549 -2.46 -39.64 -44.96
C GLN A 549 -0.97 -39.37 -44.68
N LEU A 550 -0.63 -39.08 -43.43
CA LEU A 550 0.75 -38.87 -42.98
C LEU A 550 1.52 -40.18 -42.75
N ASN A 551 0.92 -41.34 -43.04
CA ASN A 551 1.49 -42.68 -42.80
C ASN A 551 1.98 -42.86 -41.36
N ILE A 552 1.20 -42.39 -40.38
CA ILE A 552 1.44 -42.64 -38.95
C ILE A 552 0.76 -43.96 -38.60
N ASP A 553 1.55 -44.97 -38.23
CA ASP A 553 1.03 -46.28 -37.84
C ASP A 553 0.13 -46.16 -36.60
N SER A 554 -0.98 -46.91 -36.59
CA SER A 554 -1.92 -46.96 -35.46
C SER A 554 -1.28 -47.35 -34.11
N SER A 555 -0.12 -48.01 -34.12
CA SER A 555 0.68 -48.33 -32.94
C SER A 555 1.45 -47.15 -32.36
N LEU A 556 1.63 -46.05 -33.12
CA LEU A 556 2.40 -44.87 -32.72
C LEU A 556 1.51 -43.69 -32.29
N ILE A 557 0.18 -43.82 -32.44
CA ILE A 557 -0.78 -42.76 -32.12
C ILE A 557 -2.00 -43.31 -31.41
N THR A 558 -2.49 -42.58 -30.40
CA THR A 558 -3.71 -42.93 -29.69
C THR A 558 -4.63 -41.73 -29.59
N PHE A 559 -5.86 -41.90 -30.06
CA PHE A 559 -6.92 -40.91 -29.91
C PHE A 559 -7.84 -41.29 -28.74
N VAL A 560 -8.03 -40.37 -27.81
CA VAL A 560 -8.94 -40.56 -26.66
C VAL A 560 -10.04 -39.51 -26.71
N ARG A 561 -11.28 -39.98 -26.85
CA ARG A 561 -12.47 -39.14 -26.86
C ARG A 561 -13.09 -39.14 -25.47
N SER A 562 -13.20 -37.97 -24.85
CA SER A 562 -13.82 -37.76 -23.54
C SER A 562 -13.21 -38.63 -22.43
N PHE A 563 -12.41 -37.99 -21.58
CA PHE A 563 -11.71 -38.64 -20.49
C PHE A 563 -12.20 -38.11 -19.14
N SER A 564 -12.10 -38.94 -18.11
CA SER A 564 -12.25 -38.55 -16.70
C SER A 564 -11.03 -37.76 -16.21
N ASP A 565 -11.16 -37.04 -15.10
CA ASP A 565 -10.02 -36.33 -14.50
C ASP A 565 -8.92 -37.31 -14.07
N GLU A 566 -9.26 -38.52 -13.63
CA GLU A 566 -8.28 -39.58 -13.34
C GLU A 566 -7.48 -39.98 -14.59
N GLN A 567 -8.16 -40.17 -15.73
CA GLN A 567 -7.50 -40.48 -17.00
C GLN A 567 -6.64 -39.31 -17.49
N LYS A 568 -7.08 -38.06 -17.28
CA LYS A 568 -6.28 -36.87 -17.60
C LYS A 568 -4.96 -36.88 -16.84
N CYS A 569 -5.02 -37.11 -15.52
CA CYS A 569 -3.85 -37.22 -14.65
C CYS A 569 -2.93 -38.36 -15.11
N GLU A 570 -3.50 -39.51 -15.48
CA GLU A 570 -2.74 -40.64 -16.00
C GLU A 570 -1.97 -40.24 -17.27
N TYR A 571 -2.61 -39.66 -18.27
CA TYR A 571 -1.92 -39.24 -19.50
C TYR A 571 -0.87 -38.16 -19.27
N LEU A 572 -1.17 -37.15 -18.43
CA LEU A 572 -0.19 -36.13 -18.02
C LEU A 572 1.01 -36.77 -17.32
N SER A 573 0.78 -37.77 -16.47
CA SER A 573 1.86 -38.47 -15.76
C SER A 573 2.72 -39.33 -16.69
N LYS A 574 2.23 -39.78 -17.85
CA LYS A 574 3.00 -40.56 -18.83
C LYS A 574 3.70 -39.71 -19.88
N ALA A 575 3.26 -38.48 -20.07
CA ALA A 575 3.83 -37.61 -21.08
C ALA A 575 5.26 -37.19 -20.73
N HIS A 576 6.16 -37.18 -21.72
CA HIS A 576 7.46 -36.53 -21.62
C HIS A 576 7.35 -35.05 -21.97
N CYS A 577 6.43 -34.67 -22.87
CA CYS A 577 6.20 -33.28 -23.23
C CYS A 577 4.79 -33.08 -23.74
N ILE A 578 4.20 -31.93 -23.42
CA ILE A 578 2.88 -31.53 -23.90
C ILE A 578 3.01 -30.65 -25.14
N LEU A 579 2.24 -30.98 -26.18
CA LEU A 579 2.12 -30.21 -27.41
C LEU A 579 0.86 -29.34 -27.35
N TYR A 580 1.05 -28.06 -27.04
CA TYR A 580 -0.01 -27.07 -26.96
C TYR A 580 -0.12 -26.28 -28.28
N THR A 581 -1.01 -26.75 -29.14
CA THR A 581 -1.20 -26.24 -30.51
C THR A 581 -2.10 -25.01 -30.70
N PRO A 582 -2.99 -24.60 -29.76
CA PRO A 582 -3.83 -23.43 -29.97
C PRO A 582 -3.04 -22.13 -30.23
N ARG A 583 -3.54 -21.32 -31.18
CA ARG A 583 -3.02 -19.97 -31.48
C ARG A 583 -3.94 -18.92 -30.92
N PHE A 584 -3.38 -17.79 -30.48
CA PHE A 584 -4.13 -16.65 -29.93
C PHE A 584 -5.10 -17.04 -28.81
N GLU A 585 -4.77 -18.07 -28.04
CA GLU A 585 -5.59 -18.47 -26.89
C GLU A 585 -5.57 -17.35 -25.85
N HIS A 586 -6.69 -17.11 -25.17
CA HIS A 586 -6.80 -16.03 -24.22
C HIS A 586 -5.87 -16.21 -23.01
N PHE A 587 -5.67 -17.44 -22.51
CA PHE A 587 -4.78 -17.73 -21.37
C PHE A 587 -3.98 -19.02 -21.55
N GLY A 588 -4.66 -20.17 -21.68
CA GLY A 588 -4.00 -21.47 -21.82
C GLY A 588 -3.79 -22.17 -20.47
N ILE A 589 -4.86 -22.77 -19.95
CA ILE A 589 -4.82 -23.51 -18.67
C ILE A 589 -4.04 -24.84 -18.78
N VAL A 590 -4.09 -25.50 -19.95
CA VAL A 590 -3.43 -26.79 -20.19
C VAL A 590 -1.91 -26.72 -20.00
N PRO A 591 -1.21 -25.67 -20.47
CA PRO A 591 0.19 -25.44 -20.10
C PRO A 591 0.46 -25.48 -18.59
N LEU A 592 -0.40 -24.85 -17.78
CA LEU A 592 -0.26 -24.84 -16.32
C LEU A 592 -0.51 -26.22 -15.71
N GLU A 593 -1.52 -26.94 -16.19
CA GLU A 593 -1.80 -28.33 -15.76
C GLU A 593 -0.63 -29.26 -16.07
N ALA A 594 0.00 -29.09 -17.23
CA ALA A 594 1.19 -29.82 -17.65
C ALA A 594 2.39 -29.54 -16.75
N MET A 595 2.68 -28.26 -16.52
CA MET A 595 3.79 -27.85 -15.66
C MET A 595 3.57 -28.26 -14.21
N GLN A 596 2.33 -28.22 -13.71
CA GLN A 596 2.00 -28.74 -12.39
C GLN A 596 2.36 -30.22 -12.32
N ALA A 597 1.98 -31.01 -13.34
CA ALA A 597 2.33 -32.42 -13.54
C ALA A 597 3.83 -32.69 -13.72
N GLY A 598 4.67 -31.65 -13.65
CA GLY A 598 6.11 -31.74 -13.83
C GLY A 598 6.48 -32.05 -15.28
N ARG A 599 5.66 -31.63 -16.25
CA ARG A 599 5.86 -31.87 -17.67
C ARG A 599 6.08 -30.55 -18.43
N PRO A 600 7.12 -30.45 -19.28
CA PRO A 600 7.35 -29.26 -20.09
C PRO A 600 6.35 -29.15 -21.23
N VAL A 601 6.20 -27.93 -21.75
CA VAL A 601 5.21 -27.61 -22.79
C VAL A 601 5.90 -27.02 -24.02
N ILE A 602 5.54 -27.49 -25.21
CA ILE A 602 5.85 -26.82 -26.48
C ILE A 602 4.57 -26.11 -26.94
N ALA A 603 4.65 -24.80 -27.15
CA ALA A 603 3.51 -23.99 -27.57
C ALA A 603 3.88 -23.01 -28.68
N THR A 604 2.86 -22.46 -29.33
CA THR A 604 3.04 -21.32 -30.25
C THR A 604 3.39 -20.06 -29.48
N SER A 605 4.21 -19.17 -30.06
CA SER A 605 4.60 -17.86 -29.51
C SER A 605 3.49 -16.79 -29.61
N THR A 606 2.23 -17.17 -29.36
CA THR A 606 1.08 -16.27 -29.51
C THR A 606 0.07 -16.43 -28.38
N GLY A 607 -0.58 -15.34 -27.97
CA GLY A 607 -1.63 -15.35 -26.94
C GLY A 607 -1.09 -15.61 -25.53
N GLY A 608 -1.95 -16.19 -24.67
CA GLY A 608 -1.63 -16.49 -23.27
C GLY A 608 -0.45 -17.45 -23.01
N PRO A 609 -0.07 -18.38 -23.91
CA PRO A 609 1.18 -19.13 -23.78
C PRO A 609 2.44 -18.29 -23.51
N LEU A 610 2.50 -17.06 -24.04
CA LEU A 610 3.60 -16.12 -23.78
C LEU A 610 3.76 -15.73 -22.29
N GLU A 611 2.70 -15.90 -21.51
CA GLU A 611 2.66 -15.58 -20.08
C GLU A 611 2.79 -16.83 -19.21
N THR A 612 2.21 -17.95 -19.64
CA THR A 612 2.27 -19.21 -18.88
C THR A 612 3.62 -19.93 -19.03
N ILE A 613 4.32 -19.77 -20.15
CA ILE A 613 5.56 -20.52 -20.45
C ILE A 613 6.74 -19.56 -20.48
N ILE A 614 7.75 -19.84 -19.65
CA ILE A 614 9.08 -19.24 -19.76
C ILE A 614 9.91 -20.07 -20.75
N ASP A 615 10.22 -19.47 -21.91
CA ASP A 615 10.95 -20.12 -23.00
C ASP A 615 12.33 -20.62 -22.56
N ASN A 616 12.69 -21.83 -22.98
CA ASN A 616 13.90 -22.57 -22.61
C ASN A 616 14.07 -22.86 -21.10
N GLN A 617 13.06 -22.62 -20.27
CA GLN A 617 13.08 -22.98 -18.84
C GLN A 617 11.95 -23.94 -18.50
N THR A 618 10.70 -23.55 -18.73
CA THR A 618 9.52 -24.37 -18.42
C THR A 618 8.98 -25.13 -19.63
N GLY A 619 9.48 -24.78 -20.82
CA GLY A 619 8.99 -25.25 -22.10
C GLY A 619 9.65 -24.50 -23.26
N PHE A 620 9.05 -24.61 -24.45
CA PHE A 620 9.49 -23.89 -25.64
C PHE A 620 8.34 -23.15 -26.32
N LEU A 621 8.61 -21.90 -26.67
CA LEU A 621 7.76 -21.09 -27.54
C LEU A 621 8.29 -21.18 -28.98
N CYS A 622 7.41 -21.48 -29.93
CA CYS A 622 7.75 -21.72 -31.33
C CYS A 622 7.13 -20.67 -32.26
N ASP A 623 7.97 -20.10 -33.12
CA ASP A 623 7.60 -19.23 -34.23
C ASP A 623 7.45 -20.01 -35.55
N GLU A 624 6.93 -19.33 -36.58
CA GLU A 624 6.85 -19.87 -37.93
C GLU A 624 8.25 -20.15 -38.53
N PRO A 625 8.45 -21.26 -39.28
CA PRO A 625 7.44 -22.23 -39.67
C PRO A 625 7.16 -23.26 -38.54
N LEU A 626 5.89 -23.32 -38.11
CA LEU A 626 5.50 -24.00 -36.87
C LEU A 626 5.76 -25.52 -36.88
N ILE A 627 5.57 -26.18 -38.03
CA ILE A 627 5.67 -27.64 -38.12
C ILE A 627 7.10 -28.09 -37.79
N GLU A 628 8.08 -27.46 -38.42
CA GLU A 628 9.50 -27.72 -38.29
C GLU A 628 10.01 -27.31 -36.91
N THR A 629 9.62 -26.14 -36.42
CA THR A 629 10.07 -25.66 -35.10
C THR A 629 9.55 -26.55 -33.98
N PHE A 630 8.26 -26.93 -33.99
CA PHE A 630 7.72 -27.91 -33.03
C PHE A 630 8.49 -29.23 -33.10
N ALA A 631 8.71 -29.78 -34.31
CA ALA A 631 9.43 -31.04 -34.47
C ALA A 631 10.87 -30.96 -33.96
N GLN A 632 11.58 -29.85 -34.19
CA GLN A 632 12.92 -29.63 -33.66
C GLN A 632 12.93 -29.54 -32.13
N ARG A 633 11.94 -28.88 -31.51
CA ARG A 633 11.82 -28.82 -30.05
C ARG A 633 11.47 -30.18 -29.45
N MET A 634 10.59 -30.96 -30.11
CA MET A 634 10.31 -32.33 -29.72
C MET A 634 11.58 -33.20 -29.76
N LYS A 635 12.41 -33.05 -30.80
CA LYS A 635 13.68 -33.77 -30.93
C LYS A 635 14.63 -33.49 -29.75
N LYS A 636 14.65 -32.28 -29.19
CA LYS A 636 15.50 -31.96 -28.03
C LYS A 636 15.19 -32.83 -26.80
N PHE A 637 13.92 -33.18 -26.58
CA PHE A 637 13.53 -34.09 -25.49
C PHE A 637 13.90 -35.55 -25.76
N ILE A 638 14.11 -35.91 -27.03
CA ILE A 638 14.62 -37.23 -27.42
C ILE A 638 16.13 -37.30 -27.28
N ASP A 639 16.83 -36.22 -27.65
CA ASP A 639 18.29 -36.14 -27.59
C ASP A 639 18.80 -36.01 -26.14
N ASN A 640 18.01 -35.46 -25.22
CA ASN A 640 18.36 -35.26 -23.82
C ASN A 640 17.25 -35.74 -22.87
N GLU A 641 17.43 -36.92 -22.29
CA GLU A 641 16.48 -37.57 -21.39
C GLU A 641 16.20 -36.77 -20.11
N ASN A 642 17.18 -35.99 -19.63
CA ASN A 642 17.04 -35.22 -18.39
C ASN A 642 16.33 -33.88 -18.61
N LEU A 643 16.29 -33.36 -19.83
CA LEU A 643 15.74 -32.04 -20.13
C LEU A 643 14.27 -31.94 -19.76
N SER A 644 13.50 -32.99 -20.05
CA SER A 644 12.07 -33.06 -19.71
C SER A 644 11.84 -32.92 -18.20
N LYS A 645 12.63 -33.66 -17.40
CA LYS A 645 12.52 -33.64 -15.94
C LYS A 645 12.92 -32.28 -15.37
N GLN A 646 14.03 -31.72 -15.85
CA GLN A 646 14.54 -30.42 -15.40
C GLN A 646 13.53 -29.29 -15.70
N MET A 647 13.06 -29.20 -16.94
CA MET A 647 12.08 -28.17 -17.32
C MET A 647 10.73 -28.38 -16.62
N GLY A 648 10.35 -29.64 -16.38
CA GLY A 648 9.17 -30.00 -15.62
C GLY A 648 9.22 -29.54 -14.16
N GLU A 649 10.35 -29.74 -13.47
CA GLU A 649 10.57 -29.24 -12.11
C GLU A 649 10.51 -27.71 -12.06
N GLN A 650 11.15 -27.03 -13.00
CA GLN A 650 11.09 -25.57 -13.13
C GLN A 650 9.67 -25.08 -13.41
N GLY A 651 8.93 -25.77 -14.28
CA GLY A 651 7.51 -25.51 -14.56
C GLY A 651 6.65 -25.63 -13.31
N LYS A 652 6.84 -26.69 -12.51
CA LYS A 652 6.10 -26.90 -11.27
C LYS A 652 6.35 -25.79 -10.25
N THR A 653 7.60 -25.36 -10.09
CA THR A 653 7.95 -24.19 -9.24
C THR A 653 7.27 -22.93 -9.75
N HIS A 654 7.35 -22.66 -11.06
CA HIS A 654 6.73 -21.49 -11.68
C HIS A 654 5.21 -21.42 -11.45
N VAL A 655 4.52 -22.55 -11.60
CA VAL A 655 3.08 -22.66 -11.33
C VAL A 655 2.77 -22.44 -9.86
N ASN A 656 3.51 -23.07 -8.94
CA ASN A 656 3.30 -22.90 -7.51
C ASN A 656 3.46 -21.44 -7.06
N GLU A 657 4.42 -20.71 -7.61
CA GLU A 657 4.71 -19.32 -7.26
C GLU A 657 3.70 -18.32 -7.83
N LYS A 658 3.23 -18.52 -9.06
CA LYS A 658 2.41 -17.51 -9.77
C LYS A 658 0.95 -17.89 -10.03
N PHE A 659 0.67 -19.18 -10.22
CA PHE A 659 -0.62 -19.65 -10.76
C PHE A 659 -1.36 -20.62 -9.82
N SER A 660 -0.78 -20.96 -8.67
CA SER A 660 -1.46 -21.77 -7.66
C SER A 660 -2.58 -21.01 -6.96
N PHE A 661 -3.38 -21.73 -6.18
CA PHE A 661 -4.58 -21.17 -5.55
C PHE A 661 -4.25 -20.06 -4.54
N LYS A 662 -3.12 -20.17 -3.82
CA LYS A 662 -2.75 -19.20 -2.78
C LYS A 662 -2.40 -17.80 -3.33
N PRO A 663 -1.50 -17.64 -4.34
CA PRO A 663 -1.27 -16.36 -4.99
C PRO A 663 -2.54 -15.76 -5.59
N PHE A 664 -3.37 -16.60 -6.24
CA PHE A 664 -4.65 -16.16 -6.79
C PHE A 664 -5.59 -15.61 -5.71
N ALA A 665 -5.78 -16.35 -4.62
CA ALA A 665 -6.66 -15.94 -3.53
C ALA A 665 -6.17 -14.67 -2.83
N LYS A 666 -4.86 -14.57 -2.57
CA LYS A 666 -4.23 -13.38 -2.01
C LYS A 666 -4.48 -12.15 -2.88
N LYS A 667 -4.18 -12.25 -4.18
CA LYS A 667 -4.31 -11.12 -5.12
C LYS A 667 -5.77 -10.69 -5.31
N LEU A 668 -6.71 -11.65 -5.37
CA LEU A 668 -8.13 -11.35 -5.40
C LEU A 668 -8.58 -10.60 -4.14
N ASN A 669 -8.13 -11.03 -2.96
CA ASN A 669 -8.47 -10.39 -1.69
C ASN A 669 -7.90 -8.97 -1.58
N GLU A 670 -6.67 -8.74 -2.08
CA GLU A 670 -6.07 -7.41 -2.20
C GLU A 670 -6.97 -6.49 -3.03
N HIS A 671 -7.39 -6.93 -4.22
CA HIS A 671 -8.31 -6.14 -5.06
C HIS A 671 -9.66 -5.86 -4.37
N ILE A 672 -10.27 -6.84 -3.69
CA ILE A 672 -11.52 -6.63 -2.96
C ILE A 672 -11.34 -5.56 -1.87
N ASN A 673 -10.27 -5.63 -1.09
CA ASN A 673 -9.98 -4.67 -0.04
C ASN A 673 -9.70 -3.27 -0.60
N GLU A 674 -8.93 -3.16 -1.68
CA GLU A 674 -8.67 -1.88 -2.36
C GLU A 674 -9.96 -1.22 -2.83
N ILE A 675 -10.86 -1.98 -3.47
CA ILE A 675 -12.12 -1.43 -3.96
C ILE A 675 -13.00 -1.01 -2.77
N LEU A 676 -13.05 -1.79 -1.69
CA LEU A 676 -13.78 -1.42 -0.48
C LEU A 676 -13.23 -0.14 0.17
N ILE A 677 -11.91 0.02 0.26
CA ILE A 677 -11.26 1.23 0.79
C ILE A 677 -11.56 2.44 -0.10
N ARG A 678 -11.35 2.32 -1.42
CA ARG A 678 -11.68 3.39 -2.37
C ARG A 678 -13.15 3.78 -2.30
N HIS A 679 -14.03 2.79 -2.22
CA HIS A 679 -15.48 2.97 -2.14
C HIS A 679 -15.93 3.59 -0.82
N ASN A 680 -15.33 3.21 0.31
CA ASN A 680 -15.63 3.82 1.61
C ASN A 680 -15.11 5.25 1.70
N ASN A 681 -13.95 5.53 1.10
CA ASN A 681 -13.43 6.89 0.98
C ASN A 681 -14.33 7.79 0.11
N THR A 682 -14.95 7.23 -0.94
CA THR A 682 -15.95 7.92 -1.78
C THR A 682 -17.36 7.93 -1.17
N LYS A 683 -17.74 6.99 -0.31
CA LYS A 683 -19.05 7.00 0.39
C LYS A 683 -19.11 7.93 1.58
N ASN A 684 -17.99 8.12 2.28
CA ASN A 684 -17.84 9.18 3.28
C ASN A 684 -17.86 10.59 2.66
N THR A 685 -17.96 10.68 1.33
CA THR A 685 -18.08 11.92 0.57
C THR A 685 -19.13 11.73 -0.53
N SER A 686 -20.43 11.80 -0.19
CA SER A 686 -21.54 11.83 -1.16
C SER A 686 -21.10 12.50 -2.47
N LEU A 687 -20.91 11.74 -3.55
CA LEU A 687 -20.25 12.22 -4.77
C LEU A 687 -21.00 13.42 -5.39
N LEU A 688 -22.32 13.47 -5.18
CA LEU A 688 -23.14 14.62 -5.58
C LEU A 688 -22.86 15.84 -4.68
N LEU A 689 -22.75 15.67 -3.35
CA LEU A 689 -22.28 16.73 -2.45
C LEU A 689 -20.79 17.05 -2.64
N PHE A 690 -19.95 16.13 -3.09
CA PHE A 690 -18.54 16.36 -3.34
C PHE A 690 -18.36 17.20 -4.59
N ILE A 691 -19.00 16.83 -5.70
CA ILE A 691 -19.04 17.64 -6.91
C ILE A 691 -19.67 19.01 -6.60
N PHE A 692 -20.81 19.03 -5.89
CA PHE A 692 -21.49 20.29 -5.56
C PHE A 692 -20.71 21.14 -4.54
N ALA A 693 -20.04 20.54 -3.55
CA ALA A 693 -19.22 21.27 -2.57
C ALA A 693 -17.90 21.73 -3.17
N PHE A 694 -17.30 20.95 -4.07
CA PHE A 694 -16.08 21.29 -4.79
C PHE A 694 -16.30 22.46 -5.76
N PHE A 695 -17.38 22.43 -6.56
CA PHE A 695 -17.78 23.56 -7.41
C PHE A 695 -18.29 24.78 -6.62
N MET A 696 -18.55 24.64 -5.32
CA MET A 696 -18.97 25.75 -4.44
C MET A 696 -17.84 26.25 -3.52
N ARG A 697 -16.61 25.74 -3.66
CA ARG A 697 -15.47 26.25 -2.88
C ARG A 697 -15.10 27.63 -3.38
N GLU A 698 -15.19 28.59 -2.48
CA GLU A 698 -14.63 29.91 -2.71
C GLU A 698 -13.11 29.85 -2.50
N VAL A 699 -12.38 30.33 -3.49
CA VAL A 699 -10.93 30.53 -3.44
C VAL A 699 -10.69 32.01 -3.13
N ILE A 700 -9.88 32.30 -2.12
CA ILE A 700 -9.38 33.66 -1.90
C ILE A 700 -7.91 33.72 -2.26
N TYR A 701 -7.50 34.80 -2.92
CA TYR A 701 -6.14 35.02 -3.36
C TYR A 701 -5.61 36.32 -2.75
N MET A 702 -4.54 36.24 -1.96
CA MET A 702 -3.95 37.40 -1.30
C MET A 702 -2.98 38.10 -2.23
N THR A 703 -3.28 39.35 -2.58
CA THR A 703 -2.36 40.18 -3.36
C THR A 703 -2.63 41.67 -3.19
N SER A 704 -1.59 42.48 -3.36
CA SER A 704 -1.67 43.93 -3.48
C SER A 704 -0.40 44.50 -4.11
N LEU A 705 -0.53 45.68 -4.71
CA LEU A 705 0.62 46.39 -5.28
C LEU A 705 1.68 46.71 -4.23
N GLU A 706 1.26 47.04 -3.01
CA GLU A 706 2.15 47.33 -1.89
C GLU A 706 2.91 46.09 -1.42
N LEU A 707 2.27 44.92 -1.41
CA LEU A 707 2.93 43.66 -1.10
C LEU A 707 3.97 43.32 -2.16
N HIS A 708 3.66 43.48 -3.45
CA HIS A 708 4.64 43.26 -4.52
C HIS A 708 5.85 44.18 -4.42
N LYS A 709 5.65 45.48 -4.20
CA LYS A 709 6.73 46.44 -3.96
C LYS A 709 7.61 46.02 -2.79
N SER A 710 6.99 45.51 -1.73
CA SER A 710 7.73 45.05 -0.56
C SER A 710 8.56 43.80 -0.83
N LEU A 711 8.05 42.83 -1.61
CA LEU A 711 8.74 41.60 -1.98
C LEU A 711 9.94 41.86 -2.92
N ASP A 712 9.85 42.86 -3.79
CA ASP A 712 10.91 43.20 -4.75
C ASP A 712 12.19 43.76 -4.11
N ASN A 713 12.14 44.07 -2.80
CA ASN A 713 13.32 44.37 -2.00
C ASN A 713 14.22 43.14 -1.78
N ILE A 714 13.66 41.92 -1.87
CA ILE A 714 14.45 40.69 -1.79
C ILE A 714 15.05 40.41 -3.17
N GLU A 715 16.35 40.71 -3.32
CA GLU A 715 17.06 40.64 -4.61
C GLU A 715 16.90 39.29 -5.32
N LYS A 716 16.96 38.18 -4.58
CA LYS A 716 16.92 36.81 -5.12
C LYS A 716 15.58 36.45 -5.78
N ILE A 717 14.50 37.16 -5.45
CA ILE A 717 13.15 36.87 -5.95
C ILE A 717 12.49 38.11 -6.57
N ARG A 718 13.27 39.13 -6.93
CA ARG A 718 12.76 40.35 -7.56
C ARG A 718 11.91 40.01 -8.79
N HIS A 719 10.76 40.68 -8.91
CA HIS A 719 9.73 40.50 -9.93
C HIS A 719 8.96 39.17 -9.91
N ARG A 720 9.31 38.20 -9.04
CA ARG A 720 8.62 36.90 -8.96
C ARG A 720 7.11 37.05 -8.69
N SER A 721 6.76 37.99 -7.82
CA SER A 721 5.37 38.23 -7.44
C SER A 721 4.56 38.87 -8.58
N TYR A 722 5.11 39.90 -9.23
CA TYR A 722 4.53 40.49 -10.43
C TYR A 722 4.37 39.48 -11.57
N LEU A 723 5.37 38.62 -11.78
CA LEU A 723 5.33 37.59 -12.82
C LEU A 723 4.18 36.61 -12.61
N THR A 724 3.97 36.19 -11.36
CA THR A 724 2.92 35.26 -10.96
C THR A 724 1.53 35.88 -11.20
N ASP A 725 1.28 37.08 -10.69
CA ASP A 725 -0.02 37.75 -10.83
C ASP A 725 -0.32 38.10 -12.29
N ALA A 726 0.70 38.52 -13.04
CA ALA A 726 0.55 38.79 -14.47
C ALA A 726 0.18 37.52 -15.25
N LEU A 727 0.79 36.37 -14.92
CA LEU A 727 0.46 35.10 -15.59
C LEU A 727 -0.94 34.60 -15.21
N ILE A 728 -1.32 34.69 -13.94
CA ILE A 728 -2.69 34.39 -13.47
C ILE A 728 -3.72 35.25 -14.22
N SER A 729 -3.45 36.54 -14.37
CA SER A 729 -4.30 37.47 -15.12
C SER A 729 -4.32 37.20 -16.62
N ALA A 730 -3.19 36.78 -17.19
CA ALA A 730 -3.07 36.44 -18.61
C ALA A 730 -3.91 35.21 -18.99
N TYR A 731 -4.03 34.25 -18.08
CA TYR A 731 -4.94 33.11 -18.19
C TYR A 731 -6.39 33.41 -17.75
N GLU A 732 -6.69 34.67 -17.43
CA GLU A 732 -8.01 35.14 -16.98
C GLU A 732 -8.55 34.46 -15.72
N LEU A 733 -7.67 33.87 -14.91
CA LEU A 733 -8.05 33.19 -13.67
C LEU A 733 -8.61 34.19 -12.64
N ASP A 734 -8.14 35.43 -12.66
CA ASP A 734 -8.62 36.55 -11.84
C ASP A 734 -10.08 36.94 -12.13
N LYS A 735 -10.59 36.59 -13.32
CA LYS A 735 -11.98 36.84 -13.74
C LYS A 735 -12.91 35.67 -13.40
N HIS A 736 -12.40 34.57 -12.85
CA HIS A 736 -13.19 33.39 -12.54
C HIS A 736 -14.19 33.65 -11.39
N ASN A 737 -15.42 33.15 -11.50
CA ASN A 737 -16.51 33.48 -10.55
C ASN A 737 -16.28 32.97 -9.12
N HIS A 738 -15.37 32.00 -8.94
CA HIS A 738 -15.11 31.33 -7.68
C HIS A 738 -13.82 31.81 -6.98
N ILE A 739 -13.10 32.78 -7.56
CA ILE A 739 -11.93 33.39 -6.92
C ILE A 739 -12.23 34.82 -6.48
N ARG A 740 -11.67 35.23 -5.34
CA ARG A 740 -11.69 36.63 -4.89
C ARG A 740 -10.29 37.09 -4.53
N PHE A 741 -9.87 38.18 -5.16
CA PHE A 741 -8.60 38.82 -4.89
C PHE A 741 -8.78 39.76 -3.70
N ILE A 742 -8.01 39.51 -2.65
CA ILE A 742 -8.11 40.20 -1.37
C ILE A 742 -6.80 40.92 -1.10
N GLN A 743 -6.90 42.21 -0.83
CA GLN A 743 -5.78 42.98 -0.31
C GLN A 743 -5.51 42.54 1.14
N PRO A 744 -4.28 42.09 1.46
CA PRO A 744 -3.94 41.70 2.82
C PRO A 744 -3.95 42.91 3.76
N GLN A 745 -4.22 42.67 5.04
CA GLN A 745 -4.05 43.70 6.08
C GLN A 745 -2.63 43.60 6.63
N LEU A 746 -2.00 44.75 6.92
CA LEU A 746 -0.71 44.76 7.62
C LEU A 746 -0.85 44.12 9.00
N ALA A 747 0.08 43.23 9.35
CA ALA A 747 0.17 42.72 10.71
C ALA A 747 0.54 43.84 11.69
N THR A 748 -0.13 43.85 12.82
CA THR A 748 0.23 44.64 14.00
C THR A 748 1.39 43.99 14.75
N ASP A 749 2.11 44.76 15.56
CA ASP A 749 3.23 44.24 16.34
C ASP A 749 2.77 43.15 17.34
N ASN A 750 1.54 43.23 17.84
CA ASN A 750 0.95 42.18 18.68
C ASN A 750 0.70 40.88 17.91
N GLU A 751 0.36 40.96 16.62
CA GLU A 751 0.20 39.79 15.77
C GLU A 751 1.56 39.17 15.43
N LEU A 752 2.58 39.98 15.14
CA LEU A 752 3.96 39.50 14.98
C LEU A 752 4.44 38.81 16.27
N ALA A 753 4.10 39.37 17.43
CA ALA A 753 4.45 38.81 18.74
C ALA A 753 3.73 37.49 19.08
N SER A 754 2.83 37.01 18.21
CA SER A 754 2.25 35.67 18.34
C SER A 754 3.24 34.56 17.97
N ALA A 755 4.28 34.88 17.18
CA ALA A 755 5.32 33.94 16.77
C ALA A 755 6.72 34.37 17.23
N HIS A 756 6.92 35.67 17.48
CA HIS A 756 8.25 36.24 17.74
C HIS A 756 8.36 36.97 19.08
N ASP A 757 9.59 37.09 19.59
CA ASP A 757 9.87 37.96 20.74
C ASP A 757 9.69 39.44 20.40
N ARG A 758 9.16 40.21 21.36
CA ARG A 758 8.92 41.65 21.21
C ARG A 758 10.21 42.40 20.90
N ASP A 759 11.27 42.04 21.61
CA ASP A 759 12.60 42.63 21.50
C ASP A 759 13.18 42.45 20.08
N TYR A 760 12.92 41.29 19.46
CA TYR A 760 13.29 41.00 18.09
C TYR A 760 12.46 41.83 17.09
N ILE A 761 11.15 41.94 17.30
CA ILE A 761 10.27 42.77 16.45
C ILE A 761 10.67 44.26 16.52
N GLU A 762 10.95 44.75 17.73
CA GLU A 762 11.44 46.12 17.96
C GLU A 762 12.77 46.34 17.24
N PHE A 763 13.69 45.36 17.29
CA PHE A 763 14.95 45.41 16.56
C PHE A 763 14.76 45.46 15.05
N LEU A 764 13.86 44.64 14.48
CA LEU A 764 13.54 44.70 13.05
C LEU A 764 12.97 46.07 12.65
N SER A 765 12.15 46.68 13.52
CA SER A 765 11.65 48.04 13.32
C SER A 765 12.74 49.10 13.39
N PHE A 766 13.70 48.93 14.29
CA PHE A 766 14.85 49.82 14.44
C PHE A 766 15.78 49.75 13.23
N ILE A 767 16.22 48.54 12.86
CA ILE A 767 17.19 48.31 11.77
C ILE A 767 16.64 48.71 10.39
N SER A 768 15.31 48.83 10.25
CA SER A 768 14.66 49.29 9.02
C SER A 768 15.00 50.73 8.62
N ASN A 769 15.49 51.54 9.57
CA ASN A 769 15.71 52.97 9.41
C ASN A 769 17.14 53.40 9.75
N ILE A 770 18.08 52.46 9.89
CA ILE A 770 19.48 52.81 10.19
C ILE A 770 20.21 53.26 8.91
N ASP A 771 21.14 54.19 9.07
CA ASP A 771 22.05 54.58 7.98
C ASP A 771 23.01 53.40 7.69
N PRO A 772 23.24 53.01 6.42
CA PRO A 772 24.22 52.00 6.06
C PRO A 772 25.62 52.24 6.65
N ASP A 773 26.01 53.50 6.88
CA ASP A 773 27.30 53.84 7.50
C ASP A 773 27.35 53.48 9.00
N ASP A 774 26.19 53.38 9.66
CA ASP A 774 26.02 53.03 11.08
C ASP A 774 25.86 51.52 11.32
N GLU A 775 25.77 50.68 10.29
CA GLU A 775 25.62 49.21 10.43
C GLU A 775 26.72 48.59 11.30
N LYS A 776 27.95 49.13 11.23
CA LYS A 776 29.08 48.67 12.05
C LYS A 776 28.85 48.86 13.55
N LEU A 777 28.05 49.85 13.94
CA LEU A 777 27.77 50.17 15.34
C LEU A 777 26.85 49.12 15.99
N TYR A 778 26.00 48.46 15.20
CA TYR A 778 24.98 47.51 15.67
C TYR A 778 25.32 46.06 15.34
N ARG A 779 26.55 45.79 14.89
CA ARG A 779 26.98 44.47 14.41
C ARG A 779 26.76 43.35 15.44
N GLU A 780 27.05 43.60 16.71
CA GLU A 780 26.84 42.60 17.78
C GLU A 780 25.37 42.21 17.91
N GLN A 781 24.45 43.17 17.82
CA GLN A 781 23.01 42.92 17.90
C GLN A 781 22.49 42.24 16.62
N MET A 782 23.01 42.65 15.46
CA MET A 782 22.72 42.00 14.18
C MET A 782 23.15 40.53 14.17
N ASP A 783 24.32 40.22 14.74
CA ASP A 783 24.83 38.84 14.86
C ASP A 783 23.99 37.97 15.82
N VAL A 784 23.42 38.58 16.87
CA VAL A 784 22.47 37.93 17.79
C VAL A 784 21.17 37.57 17.07
N TYR A 785 20.60 38.51 16.33
CA TYR A 785 19.33 38.32 15.61
C TYR A 785 19.49 37.71 14.21
N LYS A 786 20.72 37.33 13.82
CA LYS A 786 21.09 36.74 12.52
C LYS A 786 20.72 37.61 11.30
N ILE A 787 20.74 38.91 11.47
CA ILE A 787 20.59 39.88 10.38
C ILE A 787 21.96 40.11 9.75
N GLY A 788 22.13 39.75 8.49
CA GLY A 788 23.46 39.72 7.87
C GLY A 788 23.44 39.15 6.44
N TYR A 789 24.39 38.28 6.11
CA TYR A 789 24.57 37.82 4.73
C TYR A 789 23.34 37.09 4.15
N GLU A 790 22.74 36.17 4.92
CA GLU A 790 21.56 35.42 4.49
C GLU A 790 20.28 36.27 4.57
N CYS A 791 20.18 37.12 5.59
CA CYS A 791 19.02 37.99 5.85
C CYS A 791 19.50 39.44 5.95
N PRO A 792 19.82 40.11 4.83
CA PRO A 792 20.39 41.46 4.86
C PRO A 792 19.38 42.50 5.34
N PRO A 793 19.78 43.55 6.07
CA PRO A 793 18.89 44.68 6.33
C PRO A 793 18.60 45.42 5.02
N PHE A 794 17.40 45.98 4.89
CA PHE A 794 17.03 46.85 3.78
C PHE A 794 15.98 47.88 4.23
N GLU A 795 15.83 48.95 3.44
CA GLU A 795 14.88 50.01 3.72
C GLU A 795 13.45 49.44 3.81
N GLN A 796 12.70 49.80 4.86
CA GLN A 796 11.33 49.33 5.08
C GLN A 796 11.20 47.82 5.39
N LEU A 797 12.25 47.17 5.91
CA LEU A 797 12.20 45.78 6.38
C LEU A 797 11.03 45.48 7.33
N SER A 798 10.70 46.39 8.24
CA SER A 798 9.56 46.26 9.15
C SER A 798 8.23 46.23 8.40
N SER A 799 8.06 47.10 7.41
CA SER A 799 6.89 47.09 6.54
C SER A 799 6.77 45.78 5.77
N PHE A 800 7.91 45.24 5.28
CA PHE A 800 7.96 43.92 4.67
C PHE A 800 7.47 42.85 5.62
N CYS A 801 8.02 42.77 6.83
CA CYS A 801 7.60 41.79 7.83
C CYS A 801 6.09 41.86 8.12
N LYS A 802 5.53 43.08 8.22
CA LYS A 802 4.11 43.31 8.45
C LYS A 802 3.23 42.90 7.28
N TRP A 803 3.66 43.11 6.04
CA TRP A 803 2.94 42.64 4.84
C TRP A 803 2.92 41.12 4.75
N ILE A 804 4.06 40.47 4.97
CA ILE A 804 4.21 39.02 4.89
C ILE A 804 3.35 38.32 5.96
N GLY A 805 3.52 38.70 7.23
CA GLY A 805 2.75 38.14 8.34
C GLY A 805 1.26 38.46 8.22
N GLY A 806 0.95 39.67 7.78
CA GLY A 806 -0.41 40.15 7.58
C GLY A 806 -1.18 39.40 6.50
N GLY A 807 -0.51 39.04 5.40
CA GLY A 807 -1.09 38.21 4.33
C GLY A 807 -1.55 36.85 4.81
N SER A 808 -0.68 36.12 5.49
CA SER A 808 -0.98 34.76 5.97
C SER A 808 -2.00 34.75 7.12
N ILE A 809 -1.95 35.74 8.03
CA ILE A 809 -3.01 35.93 9.04
C ILE A 809 -4.35 36.25 8.40
N THR A 810 -4.38 37.15 7.40
CA THR A 810 -5.61 37.51 6.70
C THR A 810 -6.22 36.27 6.05
N ALA A 811 -5.43 35.46 5.36
CA ALA A 811 -5.85 34.18 4.78
C ALA A 811 -6.39 33.20 5.83
N ALA A 812 -5.68 33.01 6.95
CA ALA A 812 -6.14 32.17 8.06
C ALA A 812 -7.48 32.64 8.66
N ARG A 813 -7.69 33.96 8.80
CA ARG A 813 -8.96 34.53 9.29
C ARG A 813 -10.15 34.20 8.39
N TYR A 814 -9.95 34.14 7.08
CA TYR A 814 -11.01 33.73 6.17
C TYR A 814 -11.35 32.24 6.33
N LEU A 815 -10.37 31.37 6.47
CA LEU A 815 -10.61 29.94 6.77
C LEU A 815 -11.29 29.74 8.13
N ASN A 816 -10.99 30.59 9.11
CA ASN A 816 -11.71 30.60 10.37
C ASN A 816 -13.19 30.99 10.21
N ARG A 817 -13.56 31.78 9.19
CA ARG A 817 -14.96 32.16 8.93
C ARG A 817 -15.73 31.10 8.13
N SER A 818 -15.08 30.36 7.23
CA SER A 818 -15.72 29.31 6.40
C SER A 818 -14.94 28.01 6.44
N SER A 819 -15.59 26.92 6.85
CA SER A 819 -14.96 25.60 7.05
C SER A 819 -14.70 24.80 5.77
N ASN A 820 -14.88 25.35 4.58
CA ASN A 820 -14.72 24.61 3.31
C ASN A 820 -14.03 25.39 2.18
N ASN A 821 -13.34 26.49 2.50
CA ASN A 821 -12.71 27.36 1.50
C ASN A 821 -11.22 27.04 1.28
N ILE A 822 -10.67 27.53 0.17
CA ILE A 822 -9.24 27.53 -0.12
C ILE A 822 -8.74 28.97 0.00
N ALA A 823 -7.64 29.19 0.72
CA ALA A 823 -6.96 30.47 0.78
C ALA A 823 -5.55 30.36 0.22
N ILE A 824 -5.18 31.28 -0.67
CA ILE A 824 -3.90 31.30 -1.36
C ILE A 824 -3.15 32.57 -0.94
N ASN A 825 -1.93 32.40 -0.45
CA ASN A 825 -0.96 33.47 -0.23
C ASN A 825 0.43 33.00 -0.67
N PHE A 826 0.68 32.97 -1.99
CA PHE A 826 1.99 32.57 -2.54
C PHE A 826 3.15 33.48 -2.14
N PHE A 827 2.84 34.64 -1.57
CA PHE A 827 3.84 35.59 -1.13
C PHE A 827 4.28 35.40 0.32
N GLY A 828 3.58 34.52 1.07
CA GLY A 828 4.03 33.98 2.35
C GLY A 828 4.82 32.67 2.19
N GLY A 829 4.94 31.91 3.29
CA GLY A 829 5.64 30.62 3.29
C GLY A 829 7.10 30.69 3.74
N TRP A 830 7.47 31.68 4.54
CA TRP A 830 8.84 31.96 4.97
C TRP A 830 9.19 31.11 6.20
N HIS A 831 9.48 29.84 5.97
CA HIS A 831 9.46 28.80 6.99
C HIS A 831 10.70 28.73 7.92
N HIS A 832 11.79 29.43 7.62
CA HIS A 832 13.04 29.31 8.39
C HIS A 832 13.14 30.25 9.60
N ALA A 833 12.36 31.32 9.64
CA ALA A 833 12.44 32.32 10.71
C ALA A 833 12.14 31.67 12.06
N LYS A 834 12.96 31.98 13.07
CA LYS A 834 12.84 31.44 14.43
C LYS A 834 12.10 32.44 15.32
N ARG A 835 11.84 32.05 16.57
CA ARG A 835 11.18 32.91 17.55
C ARG A 835 11.91 34.24 17.77
N SER A 836 13.23 34.23 17.73
CA SER A 836 14.06 35.39 18.10
C SER A 836 15.22 35.63 17.14
N GLU A 837 15.22 35.03 15.94
CA GLU A 837 16.27 35.25 14.94
C GLU A 837 15.76 35.03 13.51
N ALA A 838 16.36 35.74 12.55
CA ALA A 838 16.14 35.53 11.12
C ALA A 838 16.96 34.34 10.60
N SER A 839 16.50 33.68 9.55
CA SER A 839 17.26 32.58 8.92
C SER A 839 16.80 32.35 7.49
N GLY A 840 17.70 32.02 6.56
CA GLY A 840 17.35 31.59 5.20
C GLY A 840 16.37 32.53 4.47
N PHE A 841 16.67 33.83 4.40
CA PHE A 841 15.81 34.91 3.86
C PHE A 841 14.53 35.20 4.65
N CYS A 842 14.22 34.43 5.70
CA CYS A 842 13.01 34.55 6.49
C CYS A 842 13.29 35.41 7.73
N TYR A 843 12.69 36.61 7.80
CA TYR A 843 12.80 37.51 8.95
C TYR A 843 11.69 37.24 9.98
N ILE A 844 10.49 36.88 9.51
CA ILE A 844 9.35 36.51 10.35
C ILE A 844 8.73 35.24 9.81
N ASN A 845 8.09 34.48 10.69
CA ASN A 845 7.48 33.20 10.39
C ASN A 845 5.96 33.36 10.24
N ASP A 846 5.55 33.77 9.05
CA ASP A 846 4.14 33.99 8.74
C ASP A 846 3.30 32.72 8.82
N ILE A 847 3.93 31.55 8.65
CA ILE A 847 3.29 30.24 8.77
C ILE A 847 2.89 29.98 10.23
N VAL A 848 3.81 30.17 11.18
CA VAL A 848 3.52 30.02 12.62
C VAL A 848 2.42 31.00 13.04
N MET A 849 2.48 32.24 12.56
CA MET A 849 1.45 33.25 12.80
C MET A 849 0.07 32.80 12.26
N ALA A 850 0.02 32.26 11.04
CA ALA A 850 -1.20 31.76 10.43
C ALA A 850 -1.76 30.52 11.16
N ILE A 851 -0.89 29.57 11.54
CA ILE A 851 -1.29 28.40 12.33
C ILE A 851 -1.85 28.85 13.68
N ASN A 852 -1.21 29.79 14.38
CA ASN A 852 -1.72 30.33 15.64
C ASN A 852 -3.07 31.03 15.48
N GLU A 853 -3.33 31.68 14.35
CA GLU A 853 -4.66 32.21 14.03
C GLU A 853 -5.68 31.09 13.76
N LEU A 854 -5.32 30.05 12.98
CA LEU A 854 -6.18 28.89 12.71
C LEU A 854 -6.55 28.10 13.97
N ARG A 855 -5.63 27.99 14.94
CA ARG A 855 -5.86 27.33 16.24
C ARG A 855 -6.97 27.96 17.08
N LYS A 856 -7.44 29.15 16.73
CA LYS A 856 -8.62 29.77 17.35
C LYS A 856 -9.92 29.01 17.01
N LYS A 857 -9.91 28.18 15.95
CA LYS A 857 -11.07 27.40 15.50
C LYS A 857 -10.78 25.91 15.36
N PHE A 858 -9.60 25.56 14.85
CA PHE A 858 -9.25 24.19 14.50
C PHE A 858 -8.32 23.59 15.55
N ASP A 859 -8.64 22.38 16.02
CA ASP A 859 -7.87 21.68 17.03
C ASP A 859 -6.70 20.89 16.42
N ARG A 860 -6.87 20.36 15.20
CA ARG A 860 -5.87 19.52 14.52
C ARG A 860 -5.49 20.13 13.19
N ILE A 861 -4.29 20.69 13.12
CA ILE A 861 -3.77 21.39 11.94
C ILE A 861 -2.62 20.57 11.37
N CYS A 862 -2.69 20.22 10.08
CA CYS A 862 -1.58 19.54 9.40
C CYS A 862 -0.84 20.53 8.52
N TYR A 863 0.43 20.75 8.82
CA TYR A 863 1.36 21.50 8.01
C TYR A 863 2.14 20.55 7.10
N ILE A 864 2.09 20.78 5.79
CA ILE A 864 2.83 20.02 4.78
C ILE A 864 3.78 20.96 4.05
N ASP A 865 5.05 20.63 4.08
CA ASP A 865 6.14 21.41 3.48
C ASP A 865 6.71 20.68 2.26
N LEU A 866 6.52 21.29 1.09
CA LEU A 866 7.01 20.78 -0.20
C LEU A 866 8.26 21.54 -0.69
N ASP A 867 8.80 22.46 0.10
CA ASP A 867 10.04 23.17 -0.22
C ASP A 867 11.22 22.21 -0.33
N LEU A 868 12.24 22.62 -1.08
CA LEU A 868 13.50 21.89 -1.11
C LEU A 868 14.16 21.82 0.27
N HIS A 869 14.04 22.88 1.07
CA HIS A 869 14.67 23.02 2.37
C HIS A 869 13.77 22.50 3.48
N HIS A 870 14.39 22.01 4.56
CA HIS A 870 13.64 21.57 5.74
C HIS A 870 12.95 22.77 6.41
N GLY A 871 11.64 22.66 6.68
CA GLY A 871 10.83 23.65 7.39
C GLY A 871 11.12 23.74 8.89
N ASP A 872 12.38 23.99 9.23
CA ASP A 872 12.93 23.93 10.57
C ASP A 872 12.32 24.93 11.56
N GLY A 873 11.94 26.14 11.13
CA GLY A 873 11.27 27.11 11.98
C GLY A 873 9.87 26.65 12.43
N ILE A 874 9.14 25.94 11.57
CA ILE A 874 7.78 25.45 11.87
C ILE A 874 7.90 24.20 12.75
N GLN A 875 8.82 23.30 12.40
CA GLN A 875 9.15 22.15 13.25
C GLN A 875 9.46 22.61 14.68
N GLU A 876 10.36 23.59 14.84
CA GLU A 876 10.77 24.10 16.15
C GLU A 876 9.60 24.72 16.93
N ALA A 877 8.77 25.54 16.27
CA ALA A 877 7.64 26.22 16.90
C ALA A 877 6.58 25.26 17.45
N PHE A 878 6.42 24.08 16.85
CA PHE A 878 5.41 23.10 17.23
C PHE A 878 5.96 21.75 17.71
N TYR A 879 7.27 21.65 17.96
CA TYR A 879 7.97 20.40 18.27
C TYR A 879 7.41 19.64 19.48
N CYS A 880 6.78 20.38 20.41
CA CYS A 880 6.18 19.86 21.64
C CYS A 880 4.64 19.80 21.61
N SER A 881 4.00 19.98 20.45
CA SER A 881 2.54 20.08 20.31
C SER A 881 1.93 18.89 19.56
N SER A 882 0.97 18.19 20.16
CA SER A 882 0.15 17.17 19.48
C SER A 882 -0.98 17.76 18.60
N LYS A 883 -1.18 19.09 18.64
CA LYS A 883 -2.26 19.76 17.92
C LYS A 883 -1.86 20.20 16.51
N VAL A 884 -0.56 20.22 16.22
CA VAL A 884 -0.03 20.59 14.92
C VAL A 884 0.89 19.47 14.47
N LEU A 885 0.51 18.80 13.38
CA LEU A 885 1.35 17.81 12.73
C LEU A 885 2.19 18.49 11.66
N THR A 886 3.51 18.43 11.78
CA THR A 886 4.46 18.98 10.80
C THR A 886 4.99 17.87 9.92
N VAL A 887 4.93 18.06 8.60
CA VAL A 887 5.37 17.09 7.59
C VAL A 887 6.27 17.81 6.60
N SER A 888 7.51 17.38 6.43
CA SER A 888 8.45 18.03 5.51
C SER A 888 9.17 17.01 4.62
N LEU A 889 9.16 17.25 3.31
CA LEU A 889 9.86 16.46 2.30
C LEU A 889 10.96 17.30 1.67
N HIS A 890 12.18 17.14 2.16
CA HIS A 890 13.28 18.07 1.88
C HIS A 890 14.57 17.34 1.55
N LYS A 891 15.53 18.07 0.98
CA LYS A 891 16.88 17.53 0.82
C LYS A 891 17.58 17.49 2.17
N TYR A 892 18.21 16.35 2.46
CA TYR A 892 19.03 16.16 3.64
C TYR A 892 20.38 15.54 3.26
N GLU A 893 21.41 16.39 3.18
CA GLU A 893 22.79 15.99 2.88
C GLU A 893 23.78 16.84 3.70
N PRO A 894 24.99 16.33 4.01
CA PRO A 894 26.00 17.10 4.74
C PRO A 894 26.28 18.45 4.08
N GLY A 895 26.12 19.54 4.85
CA GLY A 895 26.34 20.90 4.39
C GLY A 895 25.19 21.53 3.59
N PHE A 896 24.06 20.82 3.40
CA PHE A 896 22.85 21.41 2.87
C PHE A 896 22.08 22.18 3.97
N PHE A 897 21.49 23.31 3.61
CA PHE A 897 20.76 24.18 4.55
C PHE A 897 19.32 23.67 4.77
N PRO A 898 18.74 23.83 5.97
CA PRO A 898 19.35 24.25 7.23
C PRO A 898 20.24 23.16 7.84
N ILE A 899 21.43 23.55 8.28
CA ILE A 899 22.46 22.60 8.75
C ILE A 899 22.00 21.92 10.04
N ASN A 900 22.14 20.59 10.12
CA ASN A 900 21.83 19.75 11.29
C ASN A 900 20.36 19.70 11.73
N SER A 901 19.40 19.77 10.80
CA SER A 901 17.97 19.56 11.13
C SER A 901 17.24 18.78 10.03
N GLY A 902 16.07 18.24 10.34
CA GLY A 902 15.27 17.48 9.38
C GLY A 902 15.65 15.99 9.29
N GLY A 903 16.41 15.51 10.26
CA GLY A 903 16.78 14.10 10.34
C GLY A 903 15.57 13.20 10.58
N LEU A 904 15.65 11.96 10.10
CA LEU A 904 14.59 10.95 10.21
C LEU A 904 14.16 10.67 11.67
N ASN A 905 15.07 10.84 12.64
CA ASN A 905 14.83 10.59 14.06
C ASN A 905 14.24 11.79 14.83
N GLU A 906 14.16 12.96 14.19
CA GLU A 906 13.51 14.14 14.77
C GLU A 906 11.99 13.96 14.66
N ILE A 907 11.38 13.34 15.67
CA ILE A 907 9.96 12.95 15.64
C ILE A 907 9.08 13.78 16.59
N GLY A 908 9.62 14.87 17.15
CA GLY A 908 8.96 15.67 18.18
C GLY A 908 9.28 15.20 19.61
N GLU A 909 8.97 16.06 20.58
CA GLU A 909 9.25 15.86 22.00
C GLU A 909 8.02 16.06 22.88
N ALA A 910 8.06 15.51 24.10
CA ALA A 910 6.94 15.58 25.05
C ALA A 910 5.60 15.20 24.40
N TRP A 911 4.61 16.09 24.43
CA TRP A 911 3.30 15.90 23.80
C TRP A 911 3.34 15.93 22.26
N GLY A 912 4.40 16.46 21.64
CA GLY A 912 4.57 16.49 20.19
C GLY A 912 5.24 15.24 19.62
N ARG A 913 5.63 14.26 20.45
CA ARG A 913 6.30 13.04 19.99
C ARG A 913 5.37 12.19 19.09
N GLY A 914 5.77 11.98 17.85
CA GLY A 914 4.97 11.33 16.81
C GLY A 914 4.24 12.33 15.90
N PHE A 915 4.25 13.63 16.24
CA PHE A 915 3.59 14.71 15.49
C PHE A 915 4.57 15.57 14.67
N ASN A 916 5.78 15.06 14.42
CA ASN A 916 6.72 15.63 13.46
C ASN A 916 7.24 14.53 12.52
N ILE A 917 7.02 14.71 11.23
CA ILE A 917 7.37 13.77 10.16
C ILE A 917 8.36 14.42 9.21
N ASN A 918 9.60 13.93 9.24
CA ASN A 918 10.64 14.31 8.30
C ASN A 918 10.90 13.20 7.28
N ILE A 919 10.89 13.57 6.00
CA ILE A 919 11.28 12.71 4.88
C ILE A 919 12.58 13.27 4.29
N PRO A 920 13.74 12.86 4.83
CA PRO A 920 15.05 13.28 4.31
C PRO A 920 15.32 12.62 2.96
N LEU A 921 15.59 13.42 1.93
CA LEU A 921 15.84 12.95 0.57
C LEU A 921 17.22 13.35 0.07
N HIS A 922 17.77 12.55 -0.84
CA HIS A 922 19.01 12.85 -1.55
C HIS A 922 18.74 13.63 -2.84
N HIS A 923 19.78 14.25 -3.40
CA HIS A 923 19.65 14.99 -4.66
C HIS A 923 19.12 14.13 -5.82
N GLY A 924 18.47 14.81 -6.77
CA GLY A 924 18.03 14.21 -8.04
C GLY A 924 16.79 13.33 -7.96
N ILE A 925 16.03 13.34 -6.86
CA ILE A 925 14.72 12.66 -6.80
C ILE A 925 13.83 13.09 -7.98
N ASN A 926 13.10 12.14 -8.56
CA ASN A 926 12.22 12.35 -9.70
C ASN A 926 10.74 12.30 -9.30
N ASP A 927 9.87 12.73 -10.23
CA ASP A 927 8.42 12.79 -10.03
C ASP A 927 7.82 11.48 -9.53
N ASN A 928 8.18 10.33 -10.13
CA ASN A 928 7.59 9.04 -9.77
C ASN A 928 7.86 8.64 -8.32
N GLN A 929 9.09 8.83 -7.84
CA GLN A 929 9.45 8.50 -6.46
C GLN A 929 8.86 9.49 -5.46
N TYR A 930 8.93 10.79 -5.76
CA TYR A 930 8.36 11.83 -4.90
C TYR A 930 6.84 11.65 -4.76
N LEU A 931 6.13 11.40 -5.86
CA LEU A 931 4.69 11.11 -5.84
C LEU A 931 4.36 9.80 -5.14
N SER A 932 5.18 8.76 -5.28
CA SER A 932 4.98 7.50 -4.57
C SER A 932 5.03 7.68 -3.05
N LEU A 933 6.02 8.42 -2.56
CA LEU A 933 6.12 8.80 -1.14
C LEU A 933 4.87 9.53 -0.68
N PHE A 934 4.50 10.58 -1.41
CA PHE A 934 3.39 11.46 -1.05
C PHE A 934 2.05 10.72 -1.04
N THR A 935 1.79 9.92 -2.07
CA THR A 935 0.57 9.11 -2.23
C THR A 935 0.44 8.02 -1.16
N SER A 936 1.56 7.53 -0.64
CA SER A 936 1.57 6.61 0.50
C SER A 936 1.32 7.32 1.83
N LEU A 937 1.89 8.50 2.01
CA LEU A 937 1.89 9.23 3.29
C LEU A 937 0.57 9.94 3.59
N VAL A 938 0.03 10.69 2.63
CA VAL A 938 -1.14 11.56 2.85
C VAL A 938 -2.39 10.82 3.31
N PRO A 939 -2.79 9.67 2.71
CA PRO A 939 -3.95 8.92 3.18
C PRO A 939 -3.80 8.45 4.63
N LYS A 940 -2.59 8.00 5.01
CA LYS A 940 -2.30 7.55 6.37
C LYS A 940 -2.39 8.70 7.37
N ILE A 941 -1.76 9.84 7.05
CA ILE A 941 -1.88 11.07 7.85
C ILE A 941 -3.34 11.46 8.02
N ASN A 942 -4.13 11.48 6.94
CA ASN A 942 -5.54 11.85 7.01
C ASN A 942 -6.35 10.89 7.88
N SER A 943 -6.07 9.58 7.83
CA SER A 943 -6.77 8.58 8.64
C SER A 943 -6.37 8.61 10.13
N SER A 944 -5.09 8.83 10.42
CA SER A 944 -4.53 8.78 11.77
C SER A 944 -4.67 10.11 12.51
N PHE A 945 -4.16 11.20 11.93
CA PHE A 945 -4.20 12.52 12.57
C PHE A 945 -5.56 13.20 12.43
N GLN A 946 -6.32 12.86 11.38
CA GLN A 946 -7.63 13.44 11.09
C GLN A 946 -7.63 14.99 11.13
N PRO A 947 -6.79 15.64 10.29
CA PRO A 947 -6.68 17.08 10.27
C PRO A 947 -8.01 17.77 9.91
N GLU A 948 -8.23 18.91 10.54
CA GLU A 948 -9.40 19.76 10.32
C GLU A 948 -9.12 20.85 9.29
N VAL A 949 -7.86 21.26 9.16
CA VAL A 949 -7.35 22.22 8.17
C VAL A 949 -5.93 21.83 7.77
N PHE A 950 -5.59 22.06 6.50
CA PHE A 950 -4.24 21.92 5.98
C PHE A 950 -3.59 23.28 5.75
N VAL A 951 -2.31 23.39 6.08
CA VAL A 951 -1.44 24.49 5.65
C VAL A 951 -0.35 23.88 4.79
N VAL A 952 -0.30 24.24 3.52
CA VAL A 952 0.59 23.61 2.54
C VAL A 952 1.53 24.68 2.00
N GLN A 953 2.82 24.50 2.25
CA GLN A 953 3.87 25.31 1.66
C GLN A 953 4.21 24.70 0.29
N CYS A 954 4.18 25.51 -0.76
CA CYS A 954 4.36 25.11 -2.15
C CYS A 954 5.63 25.72 -2.75
N GLY A 955 6.77 25.52 -2.07
CA GLY A 955 8.09 25.94 -2.52
C GLY A 955 8.42 25.38 -3.91
N ALA A 956 8.86 26.27 -4.80
CA ALA A 956 9.14 25.96 -6.20
C ALA A 956 10.62 25.62 -6.46
N ASP A 957 11.48 25.66 -5.45
CA ASP A 957 12.92 25.40 -5.57
C ASP A 957 13.31 23.91 -5.68
N THR A 958 12.33 23.01 -5.53
CA THR A 958 12.43 21.60 -5.91
C THR A 958 12.48 21.36 -7.42
N LEU A 959 12.05 22.33 -8.22
CA LEU A 959 11.94 22.18 -9.67
C LEU A 959 13.32 22.04 -10.31
N PHE A 960 13.41 21.24 -11.38
CA PHE A 960 14.68 20.97 -12.06
C PHE A 960 15.43 22.26 -12.47
N GLY A 961 14.67 23.25 -12.98
CA GLY A 961 15.17 24.53 -13.47
C GLY A 961 15.61 25.53 -12.40
N ASP A 962 15.49 25.19 -11.11
CA ASP A 962 15.85 26.08 -10.03
C ASP A 962 17.39 26.23 -9.87
N PRO A 963 17.89 27.45 -9.58
CA PRO A 963 19.31 27.72 -9.29
C PRO A 963 19.93 26.87 -8.17
N MET A 964 19.13 26.34 -7.23
CA MET A 964 19.60 25.41 -6.19
C MET A 964 20.11 24.09 -6.75
N LYS A 965 19.71 23.72 -7.98
CA LYS A 965 20.23 22.57 -8.74
C LYS A 965 20.24 21.26 -7.95
N SER A 966 19.18 21.03 -7.18
CA SER A 966 19.10 19.91 -6.25
C SER A 966 18.15 18.79 -6.70
N PHE A 967 16.83 18.97 -6.61
CA PHE A 967 15.82 17.99 -7.04
C PHE A 967 15.48 18.08 -8.53
N ASN A 968 14.90 17.00 -9.07
CA ASN A 968 14.59 16.89 -10.50
C ASN A 968 13.07 16.82 -10.75
N LEU A 969 12.31 17.65 -10.02
CA LEU A 969 10.85 17.64 -10.11
C LEU A 969 10.32 18.56 -11.21
N THR A 970 9.14 18.21 -11.72
CA THR A 970 8.35 19.05 -12.64
C THR A 970 7.21 19.75 -11.92
N THR A 971 6.60 20.76 -12.56
CA THR A 971 5.39 21.43 -12.04
C THR A 971 4.26 20.43 -11.81
N LYS A 972 4.14 19.43 -12.71
CA LYS A 972 3.14 18.36 -12.61
C LYS A 972 3.26 17.53 -11.34
N CYS A 973 4.47 17.27 -10.87
CA CYS A 973 4.69 16.55 -9.61
C CYS A 973 4.08 17.31 -8.43
N ILE A 974 4.44 18.58 -8.26
CA ILE A 974 3.94 19.39 -7.15
C ILE A 974 2.43 19.63 -7.27
N MET A 975 1.92 19.87 -8.50
CA MET A 975 0.48 19.97 -8.74
C MET A 975 -0.26 18.71 -8.28
N ASN A 976 0.24 17.52 -8.60
CA ASN A 976 -0.38 16.27 -8.17
C ASN A 976 -0.34 16.09 -6.64
N CYS A 977 0.71 16.55 -5.96
CA CYS A 977 0.75 16.57 -4.49
C CYS A 977 -0.35 17.49 -3.92
N VAL A 978 -0.47 18.72 -4.44
CA VAL A 978 -1.50 19.66 -4.00
C VAL A 978 -2.91 19.15 -4.33
N GLU A 979 -3.11 18.54 -5.49
CA GLU A 979 -4.37 17.93 -5.91
C GLU A 979 -4.84 16.85 -4.92
N GLN A 980 -3.93 16.01 -4.44
CA GLN A 980 -4.27 14.99 -3.43
C GLN A 980 -4.79 15.60 -2.14
N ILE A 981 -4.23 16.72 -1.68
CA ILE A 981 -4.71 17.43 -0.48
C ILE A 981 -6.06 18.10 -0.76
N ILE A 982 -6.21 18.77 -1.91
CA ILE A 982 -7.48 19.39 -2.34
C ILE A 982 -8.61 18.36 -2.34
N ASN A 983 -8.34 17.14 -2.82
CA ASN A 983 -9.29 16.05 -2.88
C ASN A 983 -9.74 15.50 -1.52
N LEU A 984 -9.04 15.83 -0.42
CA LEU A 984 -9.48 15.50 0.94
C LEU A 984 -10.66 16.37 1.42
N ASN A 985 -11.02 17.41 0.66
CA ASN A 985 -12.18 18.28 0.90
C ASN A 985 -12.19 18.88 2.32
N LYS A 986 -11.01 19.33 2.78
CA LYS A 986 -10.82 20.13 4.00
C LYS A 986 -10.51 21.59 3.64
N PRO A 987 -10.63 22.56 4.57
CA PRO A 987 -10.10 23.90 4.35
C PRO A 987 -8.57 23.85 4.21
N ILE A 988 -8.04 24.67 3.30
CA ILE A 988 -6.63 24.65 2.92
C ILE A 988 -6.08 26.08 2.83
N LEU A 989 -4.94 26.32 3.47
CA LEU A 989 -4.10 27.50 3.25
C LEU A 989 -2.91 27.09 2.39
N LEU A 990 -2.83 27.60 1.17
CA LEU A 990 -1.72 27.41 0.25
C LEU A 990 -0.76 28.60 0.37
N LEU A 991 0.50 28.32 0.65
CA LEU A 991 1.58 29.30 0.77
C LEU A 991 2.64 29.07 -0.32
N GLY A 992 3.47 30.07 -0.57
CA GLY A 992 4.57 29.96 -1.52
C GLY A 992 5.80 29.34 -0.87
N GLY A 993 6.86 30.14 -0.76
CA GLY A 993 8.16 29.74 -0.20
C GLY A 993 9.35 29.98 -1.12
N GLY A 994 10.30 29.03 -1.11
CA GLY A 994 11.45 28.97 -2.00
C GLY A 994 11.05 28.92 -3.48
N GLY A 995 11.97 29.25 -4.38
CA GLY A 995 11.72 29.33 -5.82
C GLY A 995 12.47 30.49 -6.45
N TYR A 996 13.67 30.22 -6.94
CA TYR A 996 14.64 31.22 -7.37
C TYR A 996 14.75 31.29 -8.90
N ASN A 997 14.18 30.32 -9.62
CA ASN A 997 13.75 30.53 -10.99
C ASN A 997 12.35 31.18 -11.00
N ILE A 998 12.32 32.49 -11.21
CA ILE A 998 11.08 33.27 -11.10
C ILE A 998 10.02 32.87 -12.15
N ALA A 999 10.43 32.44 -13.35
CA ALA A 999 9.52 32.01 -14.41
C ALA A 999 8.89 30.65 -14.09
N ASP A 1000 9.70 29.68 -13.66
CA ASP A 1000 9.21 28.36 -13.26
C ASP A 1000 8.34 28.43 -11.99
N THR A 1001 8.66 29.34 -11.08
CA THR A 1001 7.83 29.60 -9.91
C THR A 1001 6.46 30.16 -10.31
N ALA A 1002 6.42 31.14 -11.21
CA ALA A 1002 5.17 31.68 -11.74
C ALA A 1002 4.34 30.61 -12.48
N ARG A 1003 4.98 29.72 -13.27
CA ARG A 1003 4.32 28.57 -13.90
C ARG A 1003 3.64 27.68 -12.86
N LEU A 1004 4.38 27.28 -11.81
CA LEU A 1004 3.87 26.41 -10.76
C LEU A 1004 2.68 27.03 -10.03
N TRP A 1005 2.85 28.23 -9.50
CA TRP A 1005 1.83 28.90 -8.68
C TRP A 1005 0.58 29.26 -9.49
N THR A 1006 0.73 29.63 -10.77
CA THR A 1006 -0.41 29.80 -11.68
C THR A 1006 -1.15 28.48 -11.89
N SER A 1007 -0.41 27.38 -12.10
CA SER A 1007 -1.02 26.06 -12.31
C SER A 1007 -1.70 25.51 -11.05
N ILE A 1008 -1.17 25.81 -9.86
CA ILE A 1008 -1.85 25.51 -8.59
C ILE A 1008 -3.13 26.34 -8.45
N THR A 1009 -3.11 27.61 -8.88
CA THR A 1009 -4.30 28.48 -8.87
C THR A 1009 -5.40 27.88 -9.77
N SER A 1010 -5.07 27.46 -10.99
CA SER A 1010 -6.04 26.85 -11.89
C SER A 1010 -6.57 25.53 -11.34
N LEU A 1011 -5.72 24.72 -10.70
CA LEU A 1011 -6.11 23.50 -10.01
C LEU A 1011 -7.15 23.76 -8.91
N CYS A 1012 -6.97 24.82 -8.11
CA CYS A 1012 -7.93 25.21 -7.07
C CYS A 1012 -9.29 25.65 -7.66
N LEU A 1013 -9.29 26.15 -8.88
CA LEU A 1013 -10.48 26.57 -9.62
C LEU A 1013 -11.06 25.46 -10.49
N ASN A 1014 -10.41 24.30 -10.55
CA ASN A 1014 -10.73 23.20 -11.46
C ASN A 1014 -10.75 23.64 -12.94
N GLU A 1015 -9.86 24.57 -13.29
CA GLU A 1015 -9.72 25.10 -14.64
C GLU A 1015 -8.51 24.48 -15.34
N LYS A 1016 -8.73 24.08 -16.59
CA LYS A 1016 -7.68 23.51 -17.42
C LYS A 1016 -7.04 24.62 -18.25
N LEU A 1017 -5.75 24.85 -18.02
CA LEU A 1017 -4.98 25.84 -18.78
C LEU A 1017 -4.44 25.24 -20.08
N ASP A 1018 -4.34 26.08 -21.11
CA ASP A 1018 -3.56 25.77 -22.29
C ASP A 1018 -2.06 25.80 -21.96
N ASN A 1019 -1.31 24.90 -22.58
CA ASN A 1019 0.13 24.82 -22.34
C ASN A 1019 0.89 26.01 -22.92
N ASP A 1020 0.37 26.66 -23.96
CA ASP A 1020 0.97 27.88 -24.51
C ASP A 1020 0.67 29.05 -23.57
N ILE A 1021 1.71 29.75 -23.12
CA ILE A 1021 1.57 30.91 -22.24
C ILE A 1021 0.97 32.06 -23.05
N PRO A 1022 -0.12 32.70 -22.60
CA PRO A 1022 -0.67 33.89 -23.26
C PRO A 1022 0.31 35.06 -23.23
N GLU A 1023 0.28 35.94 -24.22
CA GLU A 1023 1.11 37.15 -24.21
C GLU A 1023 0.72 38.09 -23.05
N HIS A 1024 1.73 38.56 -22.31
CA HIS A 1024 1.58 39.57 -21.25
C HIS A 1024 2.88 40.35 -21.04
N GLU A 1025 2.89 41.33 -20.13
CA GLU A 1025 4.02 42.26 -19.89
C GLU A 1025 5.38 41.56 -19.68
N TYR A 1026 5.37 40.37 -19.09
CA TYR A 1026 6.59 39.61 -18.78
C TYR A 1026 6.77 38.34 -19.61
N PHE A 1027 6.08 38.23 -20.75
CA PHE A 1027 6.09 37.05 -21.62
C PHE A 1027 7.51 36.57 -21.99
N VAL A 1028 8.45 37.50 -22.16
CA VAL A 1028 9.84 37.20 -22.53
C VAL A 1028 10.61 36.35 -21.49
N TYR A 1029 10.17 36.31 -20.24
CA TYR A 1029 10.80 35.51 -19.18
C TYR A 1029 10.57 34.01 -19.36
N TYR A 1030 9.59 33.61 -20.18
CA TYR A 1030 9.24 32.20 -20.41
C TYR A 1030 9.95 31.57 -21.61
N GLY A 1031 10.78 32.34 -22.32
CA GLY A 1031 11.52 31.85 -23.47
C GLY A 1031 12.56 30.77 -23.13
N PRO A 1032 12.97 29.96 -24.13
CA PRO A 1032 12.58 30.04 -25.53
C PRO A 1032 11.26 29.30 -25.87
N ASP A 1033 10.74 28.50 -24.95
CA ASP A 1033 9.64 27.57 -25.25
C ASP A 1033 8.26 28.21 -25.07
N PHE A 1034 8.13 29.20 -24.18
CA PHE A 1034 6.87 29.91 -23.88
C PHE A 1034 5.73 28.97 -23.46
N THR A 1035 6.06 27.82 -22.85
CA THR A 1035 5.10 26.84 -22.36
C THR A 1035 4.95 26.89 -20.84
N LEU A 1036 3.80 26.45 -20.34
CA LEU A 1036 3.46 26.35 -18.91
C LEU A 1036 4.10 25.12 -18.25
N GLU A 1037 4.15 23.98 -18.96
CA GLU A 1037 4.77 22.76 -18.46
C GLU A 1037 6.30 22.91 -18.35
N THR A 1038 6.86 22.35 -17.27
CA THR A 1038 8.31 22.20 -17.09
C THR A 1038 8.74 20.76 -17.32
N TRP A 1039 9.97 20.58 -17.78
CA TRP A 1039 10.49 19.29 -18.21
C TRP A 1039 11.50 18.72 -17.20
N PRO A 1040 11.51 17.39 -16.98
CA PRO A 1040 12.53 16.77 -16.15
C PRO A 1040 13.89 16.83 -16.86
N GLY A 1041 14.96 16.99 -16.09
CA GLY A 1041 16.32 16.97 -16.61
C GLY A 1041 17.02 15.62 -16.46
N ASN A 1042 18.24 15.52 -17.00
CA ASN A 1042 19.09 14.33 -16.91
C ASN A 1042 19.94 14.29 -15.63
N ARG A 1043 19.39 14.73 -14.49
CA ARG A 1043 20.12 14.73 -13.21
C ARG A 1043 20.15 13.31 -12.63
N THR A 1044 21.32 12.87 -12.16
CA THR A 1044 21.47 11.57 -11.49
C THR A 1044 20.65 11.54 -10.20
N ASN A 1045 19.82 10.51 -10.06
CA ASN A 1045 19.02 10.30 -8.87
C ASN A 1045 19.76 9.40 -7.86
N LYS A 1046 19.95 9.90 -6.63
CA LYS A 1046 20.61 9.14 -5.54
C LYS A 1046 19.65 8.45 -4.58
N ASN A 1047 18.36 8.61 -4.78
CA ASN A 1047 17.34 7.96 -3.96
C ASN A 1047 17.08 6.57 -4.53
N THR A 1048 17.73 5.55 -3.97
CA THR A 1048 17.46 4.16 -4.38
C THR A 1048 16.06 3.75 -3.92
N GLN A 1049 15.44 2.80 -4.62
CA GLN A 1049 14.12 2.30 -4.26
C GLN A 1049 14.10 1.74 -2.82
N GLU A 1050 15.14 1.02 -2.43
CA GLU A 1050 15.35 0.49 -1.08
C GLU A 1050 15.39 1.61 -0.02
N TYR A 1051 16.03 2.74 -0.33
CA TYR A 1051 16.07 3.90 0.56
C TYR A 1051 14.68 4.51 0.75
N ILE A 1052 13.95 4.73 -0.35
CA ILE A 1052 12.57 5.24 -0.34
C ILE A 1052 11.64 4.35 0.48
N GLU A 1053 11.71 3.03 0.28
CA GLU A 1053 10.91 2.06 1.04
C GLU A 1053 11.32 2.03 2.52
N GLY A 1054 12.61 2.15 2.82
CA GLY A 1054 13.13 2.29 4.18
C GLY A 1054 12.56 3.50 4.91
N LEU A 1055 12.48 4.66 4.25
CA LEU A 1055 11.86 5.87 4.81
C LEU A 1055 10.38 5.65 5.13
N LEU A 1056 9.61 5.10 4.20
CA LEU A 1056 8.17 4.83 4.41
C LEU A 1056 7.93 3.87 5.57
N ASN A 1057 8.71 2.79 5.63
CA ASN A 1057 8.62 1.82 6.72
C ASN A 1057 8.95 2.48 8.06
N PHE A 1058 9.97 3.34 8.11
CA PHE A 1058 10.33 4.05 9.34
C PHE A 1058 9.19 4.96 9.81
N VAL A 1059 8.63 5.78 8.91
CA VAL A 1059 7.55 6.72 9.22
C VAL A 1059 6.31 5.97 9.74
N GLU A 1060 5.95 4.87 9.10
CA GLU A 1060 4.82 4.05 9.51
C GLU A 1060 5.01 3.47 10.92
N HIS A 1061 6.18 2.86 11.19
CA HIS A 1061 6.42 2.18 12.46
C HIS A 1061 6.73 3.13 13.63
N ASN A 1062 7.50 4.20 13.37
CA ASN A 1062 8.06 5.04 14.43
C ASN A 1062 7.37 6.39 14.59
N GLN A 1063 6.58 6.85 13.63
CA GLN A 1063 5.83 8.11 13.76
C GLN A 1063 4.33 7.86 13.80
N ILE A 1064 3.76 7.24 12.76
CA ILE A 1064 2.30 7.04 12.66
C ILE A 1064 1.77 6.15 13.79
N ASN A 1065 2.45 5.04 14.11
CA ASN A 1065 2.02 4.18 15.23
C ASN A 1065 2.15 4.88 16.59
N ILE A 1066 3.22 5.67 16.80
CA ILE A 1066 3.38 6.44 18.04
C ILE A 1066 2.27 7.50 18.16
N MET A 1067 1.98 8.21 17.07
CA MET A 1067 0.89 9.17 16.99
C MET A 1067 -0.46 8.52 17.31
N ASN A 1068 -0.77 7.38 16.70
CA ASN A 1068 -2.01 6.64 16.99
C ASN A 1068 -2.09 6.25 18.48
N SER A 1069 -0.98 5.81 19.07
CA SER A 1069 -0.89 5.46 20.49
C SER A 1069 -1.10 6.67 21.42
N GLN A 1070 -0.67 7.87 21.03
CA GLN A 1070 -0.90 9.09 21.80
C GLN A 1070 -2.31 9.69 21.63
N ILE A 1071 -2.97 9.41 20.51
CA ILE A 1071 -4.34 9.85 20.23
C ILE A 1071 -5.37 9.01 20.99
N LEU A 1072 -5.11 7.69 21.11
CA LEU A 1072 -5.87 6.75 21.93
C LEU A 1072 -5.66 7.04 23.43
#